data_AF-A0A251QJ57-F1
#
_entry.id   AF-A0A251QJ57-F1
#
_cell.length_a   1.000
_cell.length_b   1.000
_cell.length_c   1.000
_cell.angle_alpha   90.00
_cell.angle_beta   90.00
_cell.angle_gamma   90.00
#
_symmetry.space_group_name_H-M   'P 1'
#
loop_
_entity.id
_entity.type
_entity.pdbx_description
1 polymer ?
#
loop_
_entity_poly.entity_id
_entity_poly.type
_entity_poly.pdbx_seq_one_letter_code
_entity_poly.pdbx_strand_id
1 'polypeptide(L)'
;MKAALSTLLLIIYNCSDQVLTTRGRRLAKSREAAARSARETAKAQQRWKSAKDAAKKHASGLQAHLSRTFSRKKDTPDPEKLKILNQSKPDIDDGLPISPHPSTSGVSLSSPVPSEGKKKEPSELMQIMHKIEEDPDCYEGFSIGAEDTNVGNVPKGKQINTHSQIFKYAYAQLEKEKAQQQEYKDLTFSGVVKMATNHEIRKRPLIEISFKDLTLTLKAKNKHLLRCVTGKIRPGRITAVMGPSGAGKTTFLSALAGKAIGCNMTGLILINGKNISIHSYKKIIGFVPQDDIVHGNLTVEENLWFSAKCRLSADLPEPDKVLVVERVIESLGLQQVRGSLVGTVEKRGISGGQRKRVNVGLEMVMEPSLLILDEPTSGLDSASSQLLLRALRREALEGVNICMVVHQPSYALFKMFDDLVLLAKGGLTVYHGSAKKVEEYFAGLGIKVPDRVNPPDHFIDILEGMVATERSSGVSYEELPVRWMLHNGYSVPPDMRQNATRLELFSTDENLNYETNPSNAGTAEQSFAGELWQDVKGTVELHRDKIRLNFLKSKDLSNRRTPGLFQQYRYFLGRVGKQRLREARIQAVDYLILLLAGACLGSLANVSDQTFGAVGYTYTIIAVSLLCKIAALRSFSLDRLHYWRESASGMSSLAYFLAKDTIDHFNTLIKPVVYLSMFYFFTNPRSSFADNYIVLLCLVYCVTGIAYALAIFFEQGAAQLSSVLLPVVMTLIATRPQDSEFLKILAKFCYPRWALEAFVIANAERYSGVWLITRCGSLLKSGYNLHDWNLCIIILTFIGIVSRAVAFFCMVTFQKK
;
A
#
# COMPACT_ATOMS: atom_id res chain seq x y z
N MET A 1 -5.67 44.60 11.67
CA MET A 1 -6.09 43.19 11.87
C MET A 1 -6.66 42.52 10.60
N LYS A 2 -7.58 43.17 9.84
CA LYS A 2 -8.26 42.58 8.66
C LYS A 2 -7.37 42.36 7.41
N ALA A 3 -6.56 43.35 7.03
CA ALA A 3 -5.54 43.18 5.98
C ALA A 3 -4.47 42.16 6.40
N ALA A 4 -4.14 42.12 7.69
CA ALA A 4 -3.20 41.17 8.25
C ALA A 4 -3.72 39.72 8.18
N LEU A 5 -5.02 39.45 8.39
CA LEU A 5 -5.56 38.09 8.32
C LEU A 5 -5.63 37.55 6.88
N SER A 6 -6.03 38.42 5.93
CA SER A 6 -6.06 38.11 4.50
C SER A 6 -4.64 37.90 3.93
N THR A 7 -3.70 38.79 4.27
CA THR A 7 -2.29 38.63 3.88
C THR A 7 -1.64 37.44 4.57
N LEU A 8 -1.95 37.14 5.84
CA LEU A 8 -1.43 35.97 6.55
C LEU A 8 -1.97 34.67 5.94
N LEU A 9 -3.24 34.60 5.51
CA LEU A 9 -3.79 33.46 4.78
C LEU A 9 -3.14 33.30 3.40
N LEU A 10 -2.88 34.39 2.68
CA LEU A 10 -2.16 34.37 1.40
C LEU A 10 -0.66 34.01 1.54
N ILE A 11 -0.02 34.44 2.63
CA ILE A 11 1.36 34.09 2.97
C ILE A 11 1.44 32.62 3.38
N ILE A 12 0.51 32.12 4.20
CA ILE A 12 0.42 30.68 4.52
C ILE A 12 0.17 29.87 3.24
N TYR A 13 -0.67 30.36 2.33
CA TYR A 13 -0.95 29.74 1.04
C TYR A 13 0.29 29.62 0.15
N ASN A 14 1.01 30.72 -0.11
CA ASN A 14 2.21 30.70 -0.95
C ASN A 14 3.39 30.00 -0.27
N CYS A 15 3.57 30.20 1.03
CA CYS A 15 4.70 29.62 1.75
C CYS A 15 4.51 28.12 2.04
N SER A 16 3.29 27.61 2.23
CA SER A 16 3.11 26.20 2.63
C SER A 16 3.58 25.20 1.57
N ASP A 17 3.18 25.37 0.31
CA ASP A 17 3.61 24.49 -0.77
C ASP A 17 5.10 24.67 -1.09
N GLN A 18 5.59 25.91 -1.01
CA GLN A 18 7.01 26.23 -1.16
C GLN A 18 7.86 25.62 -0.02
N VAL A 19 7.35 25.56 1.21
CA VAL A 19 8.03 24.93 2.35
C VAL A 19 8.07 23.41 2.21
N LEU A 20 6.97 22.78 1.77
CA LEU A 20 6.94 21.33 1.54
C LEU A 20 7.93 20.93 0.42
N THR A 21 7.93 21.69 -0.69
CA THR A 21 8.82 21.44 -1.83
C THR A 21 10.29 21.69 -1.48
N THR A 22 10.61 22.76 -0.76
CA THR A 22 12.00 23.04 -0.32
C THR A 22 12.52 21.99 0.66
N ARG A 23 11.70 21.55 1.62
CA ARG A 23 12.07 20.47 2.54
C ARG A 23 12.31 19.15 1.79
N GLY A 24 11.45 18.83 0.82
CA GLY A 24 11.62 17.66 -0.05
C GLY A 24 12.92 17.71 -0.85
N ARG A 25 13.26 18.86 -1.44
CA ARG A 25 14.52 19.05 -2.19
C ARG A 25 15.76 18.86 -1.31
N ARG A 26 15.77 19.36 -0.07
CA ARG A 26 16.90 19.18 0.86
C ARG A 26 17.11 17.70 1.20
N LEU A 27 16.03 16.97 1.48
CA LEU A 27 16.11 15.53 1.74
C LEU A 27 16.63 14.77 0.51
N ALA A 28 16.12 15.08 -0.69
CA ALA A 28 16.58 14.46 -1.92
C ALA A 28 18.09 14.66 -2.16
N LYS A 29 18.61 15.88 -1.95
CA LYS A 29 20.06 16.17 -2.06
C LYS A 29 20.89 15.34 -1.06
N SER A 30 20.47 15.29 0.20
CA SER A 30 21.18 14.51 1.24
C SER A 30 21.21 13.01 0.92
N ARG A 31 20.11 12.50 0.34
CA ARG A 31 19.96 11.11 -0.05
C ARG A 31 20.81 10.77 -1.27
N GLU A 32 20.82 11.64 -2.29
CA GLU A 32 21.68 11.47 -3.47
C GLU A 32 23.17 11.49 -3.10
N ALA A 33 23.58 12.36 -2.19
CA ALA A 33 24.94 12.38 -1.67
C ALA A 33 25.29 11.06 -0.96
N ALA A 34 24.39 10.55 -0.12
CA ALA A 34 24.56 9.25 0.54
C ALA A 34 24.64 8.09 -0.47
N ALA A 35 23.78 8.08 -1.49
CA ALA A 35 23.80 7.06 -2.54
C ALA A 35 25.09 7.11 -3.38
N ARG A 36 25.61 8.31 -3.71
CA ARG A 36 26.90 8.44 -4.41
C ARG A 36 28.05 7.92 -3.56
N SER A 37 28.10 8.33 -2.29
CA SER A 37 29.10 7.86 -1.34
C SER A 37 29.10 6.34 -1.19
N ALA A 38 27.91 5.72 -1.08
CA ALA A 38 27.79 4.27 -1.05
C ALA A 38 28.40 3.66 -2.33
N ARG A 39 27.95 4.09 -3.52
CA ARG A 39 28.43 3.55 -4.81
C ARG A 39 29.95 3.64 -4.97
N GLU A 40 30.53 4.75 -4.51
CA GLU A 40 31.99 4.94 -4.51
C GLU A 40 32.67 3.95 -3.58
N THR A 41 32.14 3.74 -2.37
CA THR A 41 32.67 2.76 -1.41
C THR A 41 32.56 1.32 -1.95
N ALA A 42 31.44 0.93 -2.55
CA ALA A 42 31.28 -0.40 -3.14
C ALA A 42 32.21 -0.61 -4.34
N LYS A 43 32.38 0.40 -5.21
CA LYS A 43 33.36 0.34 -6.31
C LYS A 43 34.79 0.22 -5.80
N ALA A 44 35.14 0.94 -4.73
CA ALA A 44 36.45 0.83 -4.10
C ALA A 44 36.68 -0.58 -3.54
N GLN A 45 35.67 -1.15 -2.86
CA GLN A 45 35.72 -2.53 -2.36
C GLN A 45 35.85 -3.57 -3.48
N GLN A 46 35.14 -3.41 -4.59
CA GLN A 46 35.27 -4.30 -5.76
C GLN A 46 36.67 -4.22 -6.37
N ARG A 47 37.22 -3.01 -6.54
CA ARG A 47 38.59 -2.81 -7.02
C ARG A 47 39.61 -3.48 -6.10
N TRP A 48 39.42 -3.34 -4.79
CA TRP A 48 40.25 -4.00 -3.78
C TRP A 48 40.15 -5.53 -3.86
N LYS A 49 38.94 -6.09 -3.95
CA LYS A 49 38.74 -7.54 -4.14
C LYS A 49 39.43 -8.04 -5.41
N SER A 50 39.27 -7.36 -6.55
CA SER A 50 39.92 -7.74 -7.80
C SER A 50 41.45 -7.65 -7.71
N ALA A 51 41.99 -6.65 -7.02
CA ALA A 51 43.43 -6.51 -6.80
C ALA A 51 43.96 -7.64 -5.90
N LYS A 52 43.21 -7.99 -4.84
CA LYS A 52 43.52 -9.12 -3.95
C LYS A 52 43.51 -10.45 -4.71
N ASP A 53 42.51 -10.70 -5.54
CA ASP A 53 42.41 -11.92 -6.35
C ASP A 53 43.51 -12.00 -7.41
N ALA A 54 43.86 -10.87 -8.03
CA ALA A 54 44.98 -10.78 -8.96
C ALA A 54 46.32 -11.07 -8.25
N ALA A 55 46.53 -10.51 -7.05
CA ALA A 55 47.71 -10.79 -6.24
C ALA A 55 47.78 -12.26 -5.80
N LYS A 56 46.64 -12.86 -5.41
CA LYS A 56 46.55 -14.28 -5.05
C LYS A 56 46.87 -15.19 -6.24
N LYS A 57 46.33 -14.87 -7.43
CA LYS A 57 46.65 -15.59 -8.67
C LYS A 57 48.13 -15.47 -9.02
N HIS A 58 48.72 -14.29 -8.86
CA HIS A 58 50.14 -14.06 -9.08
C HIS A 58 51.01 -14.84 -8.08
N ALA A 59 50.64 -14.87 -6.80
CA ALA A 59 51.31 -15.66 -5.77
C ALA A 59 51.22 -17.16 -6.04
N SER A 60 50.04 -17.68 -6.42
CA SER A 60 49.89 -19.09 -6.82
C SER A 60 50.63 -19.43 -8.11
N GLY A 61 50.73 -18.47 -9.05
CA GLY A 61 51.51 -18.61 -10.28
C GLY A 61 53.01 -18.68 -9.99
N LEU A 62 53.50 -17.84 -9.08
CA LEU A 62 54.88 -17.90 -8.58
C LEU A 62 55.17 -19.20 -7.84
N GLN A 63 54.24 -19.67 -7.00
CA GLN A 63 54.37 -20.95 -6.31
C GLN A 63 54.36 -22.14 -7.27
N ALA A 64 53.57 -22.09 -8.34
CA ALA A 64 53.56 -23.07 -9.43
C ALA A 64 54.81 -23.01 -10.32
N HIS A 65 55.39 -21.81 -10.50
CA HIS A 65 56.62 -21.62 -11.25
C HIS A 65 57.84 -22.08 -10.46
N LEU A 66 57.85 -21.86 -9.14
CA LEU A 66 58.87 -22.35 -8.21
C LEU A 66 58.79 -23.88 -8.04
N SER A 67 57.60 -24.46 -7.96
CA SER A 67 57.47 -25.92 -7.90
C SER A 67 57.86 -26.62 -9.21
N ARG A 68 57.76 -25.94 -10.36
CA ARG A 68 58.29 -26.43 -11.65
C ARG A 68 59.81 -26.32 -11.76
N THR A 69 60.46 -25.31 -11.18
CA THR A 69 61.93 -25.16 -11.24
C THR A 69 62.68 -26.03 -10.23
N PHE A 70 62.03 -26.50 -9.14
CA PHE A 70 62.64 -27.42 -8.17
C PHE A 70 62.38 -28.92 -8.44
N SER A 71 61.62 -29.26 -9.49
CA SER A 71 61.42 -30.63 -9.94
C SER A 71 62.13 -30.90 -11.27
N ARG A 72 63.47 -30.96 -11.26
CA ARG A 72 64.24 -31.58 -12.35
C ARG A 72 64.98 -32.80 -11.81
N LYS A 73 64.33 -33.95 -11.97
CA LYS A 73 64.92 -35.27 -11.77
C LYS A 73 65.91 -35.54 -12.92
N LYS A 74 67.01 -36.18 -12.54
CA LYS A 74 68.24 -36.50 -13.28
C LYS A 74 67.97 -37.47 -14.44
N ASP A 75 68.36 -37.12 -15.67
CA ASP A 75 68.49 -38.06 -16.79
C ASP A 75 69.89 -37.94 -17.42
N THR A 76 70.54 -39.09 -17.54
CA THR A 76 71.87 -39.36 -18.12
C THR A 76 71.79 -39.56 -19.66
N PRO A 77 72.93 -39.48 -20.38
CA PRO A 77 72.97 -39.04 -21.77
C PRO A 77 73.12 -40.18 -22.79
N ASP A 78 72.67 -39.93 -24.02
CA ASP A 78 73.16 -40.60 -25.23
C ASP A 78 73.59 -39.57 -26.30
N PRO A 79 74.62 -39.87 -27.14
CA PRO A 79 75.39 -38.87 -27.86
C PRO A 79 75.22 -38.90 -29.39
N GLU A 80 75.89 -37.94 -30.03
CA GLU A 80 76.23 -37.82 -31.46
C GLU A 80 75.29 -36.94 -32.31
N LYS A 81 75.67 -35.67 -32.50
CA LYS A 81 76.48 -35.10 -33.63
C LYS A 81 75.55 -34.76 -34.81
N LEU A 82 75.62 -33.62 -35.51
CA LEU A 82 76.79 -32.87 -35.98
C LEU A 82 76.27 -31.64 -36.78
N LYS A 83 77.13 -30.61 -36.90
CA LYS A 83 77.28 -29.60 -37.98
C LYS A 83 76.60 -28.22 -37.81
N ILE A 84 77.40 -27.16 -37.54
CA ILE A 84 78.10 -26.22 -38.49
C ILE A 84 77.16 -25.02 -38.80
N LEU A 85 77.51 -23.72 -38.79
CA LEU A 85 78.74 -22.93 -38.85
C LEU A 85 78.41 -21.44 -38.53
N ASN A 86 79.41 -20.69 -38.01
CA ASN A 86 79.82 -19.28 -38.27
C ASN A 86 78.80 -18.12 -38.32
N GLN A 87 78.93 -17.08 -37.48
CA GLN A 87 79.89 -15.93 -37.52
C GLN A 87 79.76 -15.02 -38.75
N SER A 88 79.33 -13.76 -38.53
CA SER A 88 80.07 -12.54 -38.90
C SER A 88 79.44 -11.25 -38.30
N LYS A 89 80.32 -10.32 -37.92
CA LYS A 89 80.19 -8.92 -37.45
C LYS A 89 80.55 -7.99 -38.66
N PRO A 90 80.71 -6.63 -38.58
CA PRO A 90 80.14 -5.53 -37.75
C PRO A 90 79.88 -4.18 -38.54
N ASP A 91 79.57 -3.06 -37.81
CA ASP A 91 79.98 -1.63 -38.04
C ASP A 91 79.35 -0.75 -39.19
N ILE A 92 79.10 0.59 -39.18
CA ILE A 92 79.49 1.83 -38.42
C ILE A 92 78.54 3.06 -38.74
N ASP A 93 78.48 4.05 -37.82
CA ASP A 93 78.14 5.52 -37.80
C ASP A 93 77.33 6.30 -38.89
N ASP A 94 76.43 7.24 -38.49
CA ASP A 94 76.70 8.69 -38.16
C ASP A 94 75.46 9.65 -38.35
N GLY A 95 75.31 10.71 -37.50
CA GLY A 95 74.57 11.98 -37.84
C GLY A 95 73.37 12.49 -36.99
N LEU A 96 73.47 13.73 -36.48
CA LEU A 96 72.53 14.61 -35.67
C LEU A 96 71.24 15.12 -36.41
N PRO A 97 70.37 16.02 -35.84
CA PRO A 97 69.28 15.85 -34.86
C PRO A 97 67.86 16.30 -35.35
N ILE A 98 66.78 16.06 -34.58
CA ILE A 98 65.58 16.93 -34.30
C ILE A 98 64.52 16.10 -33.51
N SER A 99 63.98 16.68 -32.42
CA SER A 99 62.85 16.17 -31.57
C SER A 99 61.47 16.31 -32.26
N PRO A 100 60.33 15.67 -31.83
CA PRO A 100 59.99 15.36 -30.43
C PRO A 100 59.19 14.07 -30.06
N HIS A 101 59.39 13.66 -28.78
CA HIS A 101 58.45 13.07 -27.76
C HIS A 101 57.73 11.70 -27.99
N PRO A 102 57.27 11.00 -26.93
CA PRO A 102 58.00 10.50 -25.75
C PRO A 102 57.57 9.07 -25.29
N SER A 103 58.42 8.30 -24.58
CA SER A 103 58.00 7.35 -23.51
C SER A 103 59.17 6.62 -22.79
N THR A 104 58.96 6.42 -21.49
CA THR A 104 59.42 5.33 -20.59
C THR A 104 60.91 5.05 -20.35
N SER A 105 61.29 5.08 -19.08
CA SER A 105 62.32 4.18 -18.53
C SER A 105 62.00 3.79 -17.10
N GLY A 106 62.20 2.51 -16.82
CA GLY A 106 62.30 1.94 -15.49
C GLY A 106 63.61 1.15 -15.39
N VAL A 107 64.32 1.39 -14.29
CA VAL A 107 64.98 0.44 -13.37
C VAL A 107 65.95 -0.61 -13.93
N SER A 108 67.12 -0.68 -13.30
CA SER A 108 67.85 -1.90 -12.91
C SER A 108 69.08 -1.47 -12.08
N LEU A 109 69.76 -2.22 -11.19
CA LEU A 109 69.65 -3.47 -10.41
C LEU A 109 71.11 -3.97 -10.23
N SER A 110 71.52 -4.39 -9.01
CA SER A 110 72.57 -5.40 -8.66
C SER A 110 72.99 -5.20 -7.17
N SER A 111 72.78 -6.11 -6.19
CA SER A 111 73.37 -7.45 -5.83
C SER A 111 74.80 -7.40 -5.23
N PRO A 112 75.31 -8.34 -4.37
CA PRO A 112 74.72 -9.27 -3.36
C PRO A 112 75.53 -9.51 -2.01
N VAL A 113 74.86 -10.02 -0.92
CA VAL A 113 75.15 -11.02 0.19
C VAL A 113 76.61 -11.34 0.69
N PRO A 114 76.97 -11.83 1.96
CA PRO A 114 76.25 -12.17 3.24
C PRO A 114 76.86 -11.67 4.60
N SER A 115 76.09 -11.72 5.72
CA SER A 115 76.57 -12.12 7.08
C SER A 115 75.39 -12.39 8.05
N GLU A 116 75.55 -13.42 8.90
CA GLU A 116 74.56 -13.85 9.91
C GLU A 116 74.53 -12.97 11.17
N GLY A 117 73.34 -12.83 11.76
CA GLY A 117 73.16 -12.65 13.21
C GLY A 117 72.61 -11.29 13.68
N LYS A 118 71.28 -11.13 13.68
CA LYS A 118 70.49 -10.53 14.77
C LYS A 118 68.99 -10.69 14.51
N LYS A 119 68.28 -11.25 15.49
CA LYS A 119 66.80 -11.36 15.54
C LYS A 119 66.18 -9.99 15.25
N LYS A 120 65.35 -9.90 14.20
CA LYS A 120 64.43 -8.79 13.98
C LYS A 120 63.01 -9.29 14.23
N GLU A 121 62.31 -8.58 15.10
CA GLU A 121 60.90 -8.71 15.39
C GLU A 121 60.07 -8.75 14.09
N PRO A 122 58.92 -9.46 14.08
CA PRO A 122 58.03 -9.43 12.94
C PRO A 122 57.57 -7.99 12.70
N SER A 123 57.73 -7.52 11.47
CA SER A 123 57.36 -6.18 11.04
C SER A 123 55.92 -5.87 11.40
N GLU A 124 55.65 -4.63 11.82
CA GLU A 124 54.31 -4.11 12.18
C GLU A 124 53.24 -4.49 11.14
N LEU A 125 53.63 -4.64 9.87
CA LEU A 125 52.77 -5.10 8.78
C LEU A 125 52.21 -6.52 8.96
N MET A 126 52.98 -7.47 9.50
CA MET A 126 52.46 -8.81 9.79
C MET A 126 51.49 -8.79 10.98
N GLN A 127 51.75 -7.96 11.99
CA GLN A 127 50.80 -7.76 13.11
C GLN A 127 49.53 -7.03 12.66
N ILE A 128 49.64 -6.08 11.74
CA ILE A 128 48.51 -5.41 11.09
C ILE A 128 47.73 -6.40 10.23
N MET A 129 48.41 -7.26 9.46
CA MET A 129 47.77 -8.31 8.67
C MET A 129 47.00 -9.30 9.56
N HIS A 130 47.57 -9.69 10.71
CA HIS A 130 46.91 -10.61 11.63
C HIS A 130 45.73 -9.96 12.37
N LYS A 131 45.84 -8.67 12.75
CA LYS A 131 44.72 -7.90 13.35
C LYS A 131 43.56 -7.65 12.38
N ILE A 132 43.83 -7.58 11.08
CA ILE A 132 42.80 -7.44 10.02
C ILE A 132 42.07 -8.76 9.76
N GLU A 133 42.71 -9.90 10.06
CA GLU A 133 42.14 -11.23 9.84
C GLU A 133 41.15 -11.65 10.95
N GLU A 134 41.24 -11.02 12.13
CA GLU A 134 40.38 -11.31 13.29
C GLU A 134 39.12 -10.43 13.41
N ASP A 135 39.03 -9.26 12.74
CA ASP A 135 37.86 -8.37 12.88
C ASP A 135 37.50 -7.57 11.60
N PRO A 136 36.44 -7.93 10.85
CA PRO A 136 36.11 -7.33 9.54
C PRO A 136 35.36 -5.98 9.59
N ASP A 137 35.09 -5.41 10.76
CA ASP A 137 34.26 -4.19 10.91
C ASP A 137 35.04 -2.86 11.08
N CYS A 138 36.37 -2.84 10.98
CA CYS A 138 37.12 -1.60 11.20
C CYS A 138 37.33 -0.78 9.92
N TYR A 139 36.38 0.11 9.61
CA TYR A 139 36.59 1.31 8.78
C TYR A 139 35.84 2.50 9.40
N GLU A 140 36.37 3.04 10.49
CA GLU A 140 36.12 4.42 10.89
C GLU A 140 37.44 5.20 10.90
N GLY A 141 37.42 6.41 10.36
CA GLY A 141 38.60 7.21 10.07
C GLY A 141 39.40 7.64 11.31
N PHE A 142 40.69 7.84 11.08
CA PHE A 142 41.67 8.43 11.99
C PHE A 142 41.13 9.66 12.74
N SER A 143 41.16 9.58 14.07
CA SER A 143 41.21 10.72 14.99
C SER A 143 42.15 10.32 16.14
N ILE A 144 43.26 11.05 16.30
CA ILE A 144 44.25 10.85 17.36
C ILE A 144 43.68 11.38 18.68
N GLY A 145 43.80 10.60 19.77
CA GLY A 145 43.71 11.13 21.14
C GLY A 145 43.30 10.15 22.25
N ALA A 146 44.30 9.72 23.02
CA ALA A 146 44.30 9.26 24.42
C ALA A 146 43.79 7.85 24.81
N GLU A 147 44.72 7.08 25.40
CA GLU A 147 44.57 5.87 26.24
C GLU A 147 43.62 6.15 27.45
N ASP A 148 42.92 5.19 28.10
CA ASP A 148 43.40 3.91 28.61
C ASP A 148 42.25 3.00 29.14
N THR A 149 42.55 1.69 29.25
CA THR A 149 41.98 0.62 30.12
C THR A 149 40.59 -0.07 29.88
N ASN A 150 40.70 -1.33 29.40
CA ASN A 150 39.95 -2.59 29.65
C ASN A 150 38.59 -2.60 30.39
N VAL A 151 37.57 -3.21 29.75
CA VAL A 151 36.94 -4.53 30.08
C VAL A 151 35.76 -4.77 29.12
N GLY A 152 35.62 -6.02 28.64
CA GLY A 152 34.79 -6.43 27.51
C GLY A 152 33.30 -6.03 27.54
N ASN A 153 32.86 -5.49 26.41
CA ASN A 153 31.49 -5.56 25.91
C ASN A 153 31.51 -5.23 24.42
N VAL A 154 30.80 -6.02 23.61
CA VAL A 154 30.53 -5.77 22.19
C VAL A 154 30.10 -4.31 22.01
N PRO A 155 30.70 -3.52 21.11
CA PRO A 155 30.37 -2.10 21.00
C PRO A 155 28.95 -1.97 20.47
N LYS A 156 28.03 -1.51 21.33
CA LYS A 156 26.72 -0.99 20.91
C LYS A 156 26.99 0.13 19.90
N GLY A 157 26.66 -0.13 18.63
CA GLY A 157 26.89 0.79 17.52
C GLY A 157 26.42 2.21 17.85
N LYS A 158 27.25 3.20 17.53
CA LYS A 158 26.96 4.63 17.67
C LYS A 158 25.52 4.91 17.23
N GLN A 159 24.74 5.53 18.11
CA GLN A 159 23.36 5.93 17.82
C GLN A 159 23.31 6.79 16.54
N ILE A 160 22.79 6.21 15.46
CA ILE A 160 22.64 6.88 14.16
C ILE A 160 21.50 7.91 14.29
N ASN A 161 21.85 9.15 14.62
CA ASN A 161 20.85 10.16 14.97
C ASN A 161 20.49 11.09 13.80
N THR A 162 21.37 11.23 12.80
CA THR A 162 21.16 12.20 11.71
C THR A 162 20.59 11.53 10.45
N HIS A 163 19.60 12.16 9.80
CA HIS A 163 19.02 11.67 8.55
C HIS A 163 20.05 11.29 7.47
N SER A 164 21.14 12.06 7.35
CA SER A 164 22.21 11.76 6.38
C SER A 164 22.96 10.47 6.71
N GLN A 165 23.23 10.18 7.99
CA GLN A 165 23.87 8.94 8.42
C GLN A 165 22.95 7.74 8.19
N ILE A 166 21.65 7.92 8.45
CA ILE A 166 20.64 6.88 8.19
C ILE A 166 20.62 6.51 6.70
N PHE A 167 20.60 7.50 5.79
CA PHE A 167 20.65 7.21 4.37
C PHE A 167 21.97 6.55 3.95
N LYS A 168 23.11 6.97 4.53
CA LYS A 168 24.40 6.34 4.25
C LYS A 168 24.41 4.87 4.65
N TYR A 169 23.87 4.54 5.82
CA TYR A 169 23.68 3.16 6.28
C TYR A 169 22.79 2.37 5.31
N ALA A 170 21.61 2.88 4.99
CA ALA A 170 20.66 2.19 4.12
C ALA A 170 21.24 1.90 2.73
N TYR A 171 21.89 2.88 2.08
CA TYR A 171 22.49 2.66 0.76
C TYR A 171 23.72 1.75 0.80
N ALA A 172 24.55 1.83 1.84
CA ALA A 172 25.66 0.89 2.02
C ALA A 172 25.14 -0.55 2.12
N GLN A 173 24.06 -0.76 2.87
CA GLN A 173 23.46 -2.09 3.03
C GLN A 173 22.79 -2.59 1.74
N LEU A 174 22.09 -1.73 0.99
CA LEU A 174 21.51 -2.09 -0.31
C LEU A 174 22.58 -2.52 -1.32
N GLU A 175 23.74 -1.87 -1.30
CA GLU A 175 24.85 -2.24 -2.20
C GLU A 175 25.51 -3.54 -1.79
N LYS A 176 25.66 -3.81 -0.49
CA LYS A 176 26.06 -5.13 0.01
C LYS A 176 25.08 -6.22 -0.46
N GLU A 177 23.77 -5.99 -0.34
CA GLU A 177 22.74 -6.92 -0.81
C GLU A 177 22.81 -7.15 -2.33
N LYS A 178 23.09 -6.12 -3.12
CA LYS A 178 23.29 -6.27 -4.57
C LYS A 178 24.53 -7.08 -4.92
N ALA A 179 25.63 -6.87 -4.21
CA ALA A 179 26.86 -7.62 -4.42
C ALA A 179 26.62 -9.11 -4.13
N GLN A 180 25.94 -9.43 -3.02
CA GLN A 180 25.54 -10.81 -2.68
C GLN A 180 24.60 -11.42 -3.73
N GLN A 181 23.71 -10.63 -4.32
CA GLN A 181 22.80 -11.10 -5.38
C GLN A 181 23.51 -11.37 -6.71
N GLN A 182 24.55 -10.60 -7.04
CA GLN A 182 25.38 -10.88 -8.20
C GLN A 182 26.16 -12.18 -7.99
N GLU A 183 26.77 -12.35 -6.81
CA GLU A 183 27.40 -13.61 -6.41
C GLU A 183 26.40 -14.79 -6.46
N TYR A 184 25.13 -14.59 -6.09
CA TYR A 184 24.07 -15.62 -6.20
C TYR A 184 23.77 -16.06 -7.63
N LYS A 185 23.85 -15.16 -8.61
CA LYS A 185 23.71 -15.54 -10.04
C LYS A 185 24.88 -16.35 -10.55
N ASP A 186 26.05 -16.16 -9.95
CA ASP A 186 27.31 -16.79 -10.37
C ASP A 186 27.63 -18.08 -9.58
N LEU A 187 26.84 -18.41 -8.55
CA LEU A 187 27.03 -19.59 -7.71
C LEU A 187 26.51 -20.88 -8.36
N THR A 188 27.34 -21.93 -8.32
CA THR A 188 27.00 -23.31 -8.73
C THR A 188 26.03 -23.96 -7.73
N PHE A 189 25.30 -24.99 -8.17
CA PHE A 189 24.27 -25.73 -7.40
C PHE A 189 24.68 -26.09 -5.94
N SER A 190 25.96 -26.40 -5.70
CA SER A 190 26.51 -26.71 -4.38
C SER A 190 26.54 -25.51 -3.40
N GLY A 191 26.76 -24.29 -3.91
CA GLY A 191 26.75 -23.07 -3.10
C GLY A 191 25.36 -22.66 -2.64
N VAL A 192 24.33 -22.94 -3.45
CA VAL A 192 22.91 -22.70 -3.12
C VAL A 192 22.46 -23.61 -1.97
N VAL A 193 22.92 -24.86 -1.92
CA VAL A 193 22.59 -25.84 -0.87
C VAL A 193 23.22 -25.48 0.48
N LYS A 194 24.46 -24.96 0.50
CA LYS A 194 25.12 -24.47 1.72
C LYS A 194 24.44 -23.23 2.32
N MET A 195 23.81 -22.40 1.48
CA MET A 195 23.01 -21.25 1.93
C MET A 195 21.62 -21.66 2.43
N ALA A 196 20.98 -22.64 1.79
CA ALA A 196 19.68 -23.15 2.23
C ALA A 196 19.73 -23.83 3.62
N THR A 197 20.90 -24.34 4.01
CA THR A 197 21.17 -25.00 5.30
C THR A 197 21.56 -24.02 6.42
N ASN A 198 21.91 -22.77 6.11
CA ASN A 198 22.09 -21.71 7.12
C ASN A 198 20.71 -21.23 7.61
N HIS A 199 20.12 -21.96 8.55
CA HIS A 199 18.82 -21.67 9.17
C HIS A 199 18.79 -20.42 10.07
N GLU A 200 19.90 -19.70 10.24
CA GLU A 200 20.02 -18.61 11.23
C GLU A 200 19.58 -17.20 10.75
N ILE A 201 19.17 -17.01 9.49
CA ILE A 201 18.83 -15.67 8.94
C ILE A 201 17.35 -15.50 8.56
N ARG A 202 16.45 -16.43 8.93
CA ARG A 202 15.02 -16.29 8.57
C ARG A 202 14.27 -15.35 9.51
N LYS A 203 14.17 -14.07 9.12
CA LYS A 203 13.40 -13.04 9.86
C LYS A 203 11.86 -13.19 9.75
N ARG A 204 11.32 -13.96 8.80
CA ARG A 204 9.88 -14.00 8.48
C ARG A 204 9.26 -15.38 8.76
N PRO A 205 8.04 -15.45 9.37
CA PRO A 205 7.34 -16.71 9.54
C PRO A 205 6.83 -17.21 8.18
N LEU A 206 6.92 -18.52 7.96
CA LEU A 206 6.45 -19.15 6.72
C LEU A 206 4.94 -19.45 6.83
N ILE A 207 4.21 -19.14 5.76
CA ILE A 207 2.76 -19.40 5.67
C ILE A 207 2.48 -20.31 4.48
N GLU A 208 2.05 -21.53 4.76
CA GLU A 208 1.42 -22.45 3.83
C GLU A 208 -0.09 -22.33 3.96
N ILE A 209 -0.79 -22.20 2.83
CA ILE A 209 -2.26 -22.27 2.78
C ILE A 209 -2.64 -23.56 2.09
N SER A 210 -3.46 -24.37 2.75
CA SER A 210 -4.10 -25.53 2.13
C SER A 210 -5.61 -25.38 2.18
N PHE A 211 -6.27 -25.68 1.07
CA PHE A 211 -7.72 -25.61 0.94
C PHE A 211 -8.25 -26.98 0.52
N LYS A 212 -9.32 -27.43 1.17
CA LYS A 212 -9.98 -28.71 0.94
C LYS A 212 -11.46 -28.48 0.68
N ASP A 213 -11.94 -28.97 -0.45
CA ASP A 213 -13.32 -28.95 -0.91
C ASP A 213 -13.96 -27.56 -0.83
N LEU A 214 -13.17 -26.53 -1.16
CA LEU A 214 -13.62 -25.14 -1.06
C LEU A 214 -14.70 -24.87 -2.09
N THR A 215 -15.90 -24.58 -1.61
CA THR A 215 -17.07 -24.24 -2.43
C THR A 215 -17.64 -22.92 -1.95
N LEU A 216 -17.93 -22.03 -2.90
CA LEU A 216 -18.51 -20.72 -2.64
C LEU A 216 -19.82 -20.59 -3.38
N THR A 217 -20.88 -20.34 -2.63
CA THR A 217 -22.23 -20.08 -3.14
C THR A 217 -22.64 -18.66 -2.80
N LEU A 218 -23.05 -17.89 -3.81
CA LEU A 218 -23.57 -16.55 -3.63
C LEU A 218 -24.97 -16.62 -2.97
N LYS A 219 -25.14 -16.01 -1.80
CA LYS A 219 -26.37 -16.14 -0.99
C LYS A 219 -27.63 -15.60 -1.66
N ALA A 220 -27.51 -14.51 -2.42
CA ALA A 220 -28.67 -13.84 -3.03
C ALA A 220 -29.31 -14.66 -4.17
N LYS A 221 -28.50 -15.35 -4.98
CA LYS A 221 -28.93 -16.06 -6.20
C LYS A 221 -28.71 -17.57 -6.14
N ASN A 222 -28.22 -18.09 -5.00
CA ASN A 222 -27.76 -19.49 -4.83
C ASN A 222 -26.87 -20.00 -5.97
N LYS A 223 -26.10 -19.11 -6.61
CA LYS A 223 -25.21 -19.46 -7.70
C LYS A 223 -23.85 -19.87 -7.15
N HIS A 224 -23.36 -21.04 -7.55
CA HIS A 224 -22.01 -21.47 -7.24
C HIS A 224 -20.99 -20.64 -8.04
N LEU A 225 -20.05 -20.01 -7.32
CA LEU A 225 -18.94 -19.25 -7.90
C LEU A 225 -17.63 -20.05 -7.92
N LEU A 226 -17.47 -20.97 -6.97
CA LEU A 226 -16.39 -21.97 -6.90
C LEU A 226 -16.98 -23.29 -6.41
N ARG A 227 -16.47 -24.42 -6.89
CA ARG A 227 -16.91 -25.76 -6.48
C ARG A 227 -15.73 -26.70 -6.25
N CYS A 228 -15.71 -27.32 -5.08
CA CYS A 228 -14.79 -28.39 -4.68
C CYS A 228 -13.31 -28.11 -5.01
N VAL A 229 -12.86 -26.87 -4.84
CA VAL A 229 -11.48 -26.49 -5.13
C VAL A 229 -10.57 -27.01 -4.00
N THR A 230 -9.61 -27.87 -4.35
CA THR A 230 -8.68 -28.52 -3.40
C THR A 230 -7.23 -28.34 -3.86
N GLY A 231 -6.34 -27.97 -2.94
CA GLY A 231 -4.96 -27.65 -3.26
C GLY A 231 -4.18 -27.03 -2.10
N LYS A 232 -2.93 -26.66 -2.38
CA LYS A 232 -1.97 -26.12 -1.41
C LYS A 232 -1.04 -25.13 -2.08
N ILE A 233 -0.81 -23.99 -1.44
CA ILE A 233 0.11 -22.93 -1.87
C ILE A 233 1.23 -22.86 -0.84
N ARG A 234 2.46 -23.13 -1.29
CA ARG A 234 3.63 -23.30 -0.43
C ARG A 234 4.46 -22.02 -0.30
N PRO A 235 5.08 -21.77 0.85
CA PRO A 235 6.00 -20.66 1.02
C PRO A 235 7.23 -20.79 0.10
N GLY A 236 7.77 -19.66 -0.31
CA GLY A 236 8.95 -19.57 -1.16
C GLY A 236 8.71 -19.85 -2.65
N ARG A 237 7.45 -19.95 -3.06
CA ARG A 237 7.04 -20.20 -4.45
C ARG A 237 6.08 -19.13 -4.95
N ILE A 238 6.10 -18.91 -6.26
CA ILE A 238 5.12 -18.05 -6.95
C ILE A 238 4.08 -18.95 -7.61
N THR A 239 2.83 -18.84 -7.14
CA THR A 239 1.67 -19.54 -7.70
C THR A 239 0.87 -18.59 -8.57
N ALA A 240 0.73 -18.91 -9.86
CA ALA A 240 -0.12 -18.19 -10.79
C ALA A 240 -1.52 -18.81 -10.85
N VAL A 241 -2.55 -17.99 -10.76
CA VAL A 241 -3.95 -18.38 -10.96
C VAL A 241 -4.40 -17.88 -12.33
N MET A 242 -4.77 -18.81 -13.20
CA MET A 242 -5.19 -18.55 -14.58
C MET A 242 -6.53 -19.20 -14.88
N GLY A 243 -7.16 -18.76 -15.96
CA GLY A 243 -8.46 -19.25 -16.40
C GLY A 243 -9.22 -18.19 -17.21
N PRO A 244 -10.30 -18.56 -17.89
CA PRO A 244 -11.08 -17.65 -18.71
C PRO A 244 -11.82 -16.59 -17.87
N SER A 245 -12.37 -15.59 -18.55
CA SER A 245 -13.23 -14.59 -17.90
C SER A 245 -14.45 -15.26 -17.27
N GLY A 246 -14.76 -14.92 -16.01
CA GLY A 246 -15.85 -15.55 -15.26
C GLY A 246 -15.53 -16.91 -14.62
N ALA A 247 -14.28 -17.39 -14.69
CA ALA A 247 -13.85 -18.63 -14.02
C ALA A 247 -13.77 -18.56 -12.48
N GLY A 248 -14.02 -17.40 -11.87
CA GLY A 248 -13.95 -17.23 -10.42
C GLY A 248 -12.55 -16.97 -9.85
N LYS A 249 -11.58 -16.52 -10.66
CA LYS A 249 -10.19 -16.21 -10.25
C LYS A 249 -10.11 -15.23 -9.07
N THR A 250 -10.74 -14.06 -9.21
CA THR A 250 -10.82 -13.05 -8.13
C THR A 250 -11.62 -13.57 -6.93
N THR A 251 -12.64 -14.38 -7.17
CA THR A 251 -13.44 -15.02 -6.10
C THR A 251 -12.57 -15.99 -5.29
N PHE A 252 -11.72 -16.78 -5.96
CA PHE A 252 -10.77 -17.69 -5.32
C PHE A 252 -9.77 -16.94 -4.44
N LEU A 253 -9.14 -15.88 -4.94
CA LEU A 253 -8.25 -15.05 -4.13
C LEU A 253 -8.99 -14.41 -2.94
N SER A 254 -10.20 -13.92 -3.16
CA SER A 254 -11.02 -13.30 -2.11
C SER A 254 -11.39 -14.31 -1.02
N ALA A 255 -11.64 -15.56 -1.38
CA ALA A 255 -11.92 -16.63 -0.43
C ALA A 255 -10.69 -17.03 0.37
N LEU A 256 -9.55 -17.18 -0.30
CA LEU A 256 -8.27 -17.42 0.39
C LEU A 256 -7.96 -16.29 1.37
N ALA A 257 -8.17 -15.04 0.99
CA ALA A 257 -7.97 -13.88 1.85
C ALA A 257 -9.04 -13.71 2.95
N GLY A 258 -10.06 -14.58 3.03
CA GLY A 258 -11.15 -14.47 4.00
C GLY A 258 -12.06 -13.26 3.78
N LYS A 259 -12.12 -12.76 2.54
CA LYS A 259 -12.88 -11.58 2.07
C LYS A 259 -14.09 -11.94 1.20
N ALA A 260 -14.50 -13.22 1.15
CA ALA A 260 -15.68 -13.69 0.42
C ALA A 260 -16.99 -13.25 1.12
N ILE A 261 -17.30 -11.96 1.02
CA ILE A 261 -18.45 -11.32 1.66
C ILE A 261 -19.74 -11.66 0.88
N GLY A 262 -20.82 -12.01 1.59
CA GLY A 262 -22.11 -12.34 0.96
C GLY A 262 -22.16 -13.72 0.30
N CYS A 263 -21.14 -14.55 0.52
CA CYS A 263 -21.09 -15.94 0.06
C CYS A 263 -21.18 -16.90 1.25
N ASN A 264 -21.90 -18.02 1.07
CA ASN A 264 -21.74 -19.19 1.93
C ASN A 264 -20.50 -19.94 1.46
N MET A 265 -19.55 -20.13 2.36
CA MET A 265 -18.32 -20.88 2.13
C MET A 265 -18.43 -22.24 2.83
N THR A 266 -18.31 -23.31 2.07
CA THR A 266 -18.18 -24.68 2.58
C THR A 266 -16.79 -25.23 2.24
N GLY A 267 -16.32 -26.20 3.02
CA GLY A 267 -14.94 -26.70 2.95
C GLY A 267 -14.05 -26.12 4.05
N LEU A 268 -12.75 -26.41 3.96
CA LEU A 268 -11.77 -26.05 5.00
C LEU A 268 -10.58 -25.32 4.38
N ILE A 269 -10.20 -24.20 5.01
CA ILE A 269 -8.93 -23.51 4.74
C ILE A 269 -8.03 -23.70 5.96
N LEU A 270 -6.91 -24.36 5.78
CA LEU A 270 -5.94 -24.67 6.82
C LEU A 270 -4.66 -23.86 6.58
N ILE A 271 -4.24 -23.10 7.57
CA ILE A 271 -3.00 -22.33 7.57
C ILE A 271 -1.95 -23.10 8.36
N ASN A 272 -0.84 -23.47 7.72
CA ASN A 272 0.19 -24.34 8.31
C ASN A 272 -0.41 -25.62 8.94
N GLY A 273 -1.41 -26.21 8.28
CA GLY A 273 -2.12 -27.42 8.74
C GLY A 273 -3.18 -27.20 9.83
N LYS A 274 -3.41 -25.97 10.30
CA LYS A 274 -4.39 -25.65 11.35
C LYS A 274 -5.61 -24.91 10.77
N ASN A 275 -6.80 -25.26 11.25
CA ASN A 275 -8.06 -24.58 10.86
C ASN A 275 -8.21 -23.26 11.63
N ILE A 276 -7.50 -22.23 11.19
CA ILE A 276 -7.45 -20.91 11.81
C ILE A 276 -7.93 -19.88 10.79
N SER A 277 -8.69 -18.87 11.24
CA SER A 277 -9.12 -17.79 10.35
C SER A 277 -7.90 -16.99 9.87
N ILE A 278 -7.86 -16.71 8.56
CA ILE A 278 -6.76 -15.93 7.96
C ILE A 278 -6.66 -14.50 8.52
N HIS A 279 -7.76 -13.99 9.07
CA HIS A 279 -7.81 -12.71 9.80
C HIS A 279 -6.87 -12.66 11.01
N SER A 280 -6.52 -13.81 11.60
CA SER A 280 -5.54 -13.91 12.69
C SER A 280 -4.12 -13.51 12.27
N TYR A 281 -3.83 -13.50 10.96
CA TYR A 281 -2.54 -13.19 10.36
C TYR A 281 -2.56 -11.89 9.54
N LYS A 282 -3.59 -11.06 9.68
CA LYS A 282 -3.80 -9.82 8.90
C LYS A 282 -2.59 -8.88 8.86
N LYS A 283 -1.76 -8.86 9.91
CA LYS A 283 -0.55 -8.02 10.01
C LYS A 283 0.66 -8.50 9.20
N ILE A 284 0.62 -9.75 8.72
CA ILE A 284 1.71 -10.39 7.95
C ILE A 284 1.24 -10.85 6.57
N ILE A 285 0.00 -10.54 6.18
CA ILE A 285 -0.57 -10.84 4.87
C ILE A 285 -0.77 -9.54 4.09
N GLY A 286 -0.25 -9.50 2.87
CA GLY A 286 -0.48 -8.43 1.90
C GLY A 286 -1.56 -8.84 0.90
N PHE A 287 -2.50 -7.93 0.60
CA PHE A 287 -3.51 -8.15 -0.44
C PHE A 287 -3.56 -6.94 -1.37
N VAL A 288 -3.21 -7.15 -2.64
CA VAL A 288 -3.27 -6.13 -3.69
C VAL A 288 -4.57 -6.34 -4.48
N PRO A 289 -5.56 -5.43 -4.39
CA PRO A 289 -6.77 -5.52 -5.19
C PRO A 289 -6.50 -5.18 -6.67
N GLN A 290 -7.43 -5.58 -7.54
CA GLN A 290 -7.38 -5.27 -8.98
C GLN A 290 -7.33 -3.74 -9.21
N ASP A 291 -8.15 -2.98 -8.49
CA ASP A 291 -8.19 -1.51 -8.53
C ASP A 291 -6.97 -0.86 -7.88
N ASP A 292 -6.43 0.16 -8.54
CA ASP A 292 -5.28 0.94 -8.07
C ASP A 292 -5.64 2.00 -7.03
N ILE A 293 -5.96 1.57 -5.81
CA ILE A 293 -6.34 2.46 -4.71
C ILE A 293 -5.08 3.05 -4.04
N VAL A 294 -4.57 4.17 -4.55
CA VAL A 294 -3.42 4.90 -4.01
C VAL A 294 -3.79 6.37 -3.80
N HIS A 295 -3.22 7.06 -2.80
CA HIS A 295 -3.49 8.48 -2.58
C HIS A 295 -2.82 9.32 -3.67
N GLY A 296 -3.63 9.96 -4.52
CA GLY A 296 -3.18 10.80 -5.64
C GLY A 296 -2.50 12.10 -5.21
N ASN A 297 -2.93 12.66 -4.07
CA ASN A 297 -2.41 13.91 -3.52
C ASN A 297 -1.06 13.74 -2.81
N LEU A 298 -0.53 12.53 -2.73
CA LEU A 298 0.75 12.18 -2.10
C LEU A 298 1.78 11.77 -3.15
N THR A 299 3.07 11.95 -2.83
CA THR A 299 4.13 11.40 -3.69
C THR A 299 4.22 9.88 -3.55
N VAL A 300 4.86 9.22 -4.51
CA VAL A 300 5.10 7.78 -4.44
C VAL A 300 5.84 7.40 -3.15
N GLU A 301 6.89 8.15 -2.82
CA GLU A 301 7.68 7.97 -1.60
C GLU A 301 6.84 8.17 -0.34
N GLU A 302 5.99 9.20 -0.28
CA GLU A 302 5.13 9.47 0.88
C GLU A 302 4.10 8.37 1.13
N ASN A 303 3.53 7.80 0.07
CA ASN A 303 2.61 6.68 0.14
C ASN A 303 3.28 5.43 0.74
N LEU A 304 4.46 5.07 0.23
CA LEU A 304 5.22 3.93 0.71
C LEU A 304 5.68 4.12 2.17
N TRP A 305 6.19 5.32 2.50
CA TRP A 305 6.58 5.66 3.86
C TRP A 305 5.44 5.62 4.86
N PHE A 306 4.25 6.05 4.45
CA PHE A 306 3.06 5.97 5.28
C PHE A 306 2.68 4.52 5.58
N SER A 307 2.66 3.67 4.56
CA SER A 307 2.41 2.22 4.75
C SER A 307 3.47 1.59 5.67
N ALA A 308 4.75 1.91 5.46
CA ALA A 308 5.87 1.45 6.28
C ALA A 308 5.67 1.78 7.76
N LYS A 309 5.43 3.05 8.07
CA LYS A 309 5.34 3.54 9.45
C LYS A 309 4.16 2.97 10.22
N CYS A 310 3.08 2.59 9.53
CA CYS A 310 1.89 2.04 10.17
C CYS A 310 1.92 0.51 10.31
N ARG A 311 2.66 -0.21 9.44
CA ARG A 311 2.57 -1.68 9.33
C ARG A 311 3.86 -2.43 9.69
N LEU A 312 5.03 -1.79 9.59
CA LEU A 312 6.28 -2.40 10.06
C LEU A 312 6.27 -2.59 11.58
N SER A 313 7.13 -3.46 12.07
CA SER A 313 7.29 -3.68 13.51
C SER A 313 7.64 -2.38 14.23
N ALA A 314 7.01 -2.12 15.37
CA ALA A 314 7.28 -0.94 16.19
C ALA A 314 8.72 -0.96 16.75
N ASP A 315 9.25 -2.17 17.00
CA ASP A 315 10.58 -2.39 17.58
C ASP A 315 11.72 -2.21 16.56
N LEU A 316 11.38 -2.11 15.26
CA LEU A 316 12.37 -1.93 14.20
C LEU A 316 12.98 -0.51 14.29
N PRO A 317 14.32 -0.36 14.26
CA PRO A 317 14.94 0.94 14.31
C PRO A 317 14.64 1.73 13.02
N GLU A 318 14.59 3.07 13.13
CA GLU A 318 14.34 3.95 11.98
C GLU A 318 15.27 3.71 10.78
N PRO A 319 16.59 3.46 10.92
CA PRO A 319 17.44 3.13 9.78
C PRO A 319 17.01 1.89 9.00
N ASP A 320 16.54 0.85 9.69
CA ASP A 320 16.06 -0.37 9.05
C ASP A 320 14.72 -0.13 8.34
N LYS A 321 13.86 0.75 8.90
CA LYS A 321 12.63 1.19 8.19
C LYS A 321 12.98 1.92 6.89
N VAL A 322 14.01 2.77 6.89
CA VAL A 322 14.50 3.44 5.68
C VAL A 322 15.01 2.40 4.68
N LEU A 323 15.80 1.43 5.13
CA LEU A 323 16.33 0.36 4.29
C LEU A 323 15.21 -0.41 3.58
N VAL A 324 14.16 -0.83 4.30
CA VAL A 324 13.02 -1.55 3.71
C VAL A 324 12.33 -0.73 2.62
N VAL A 325 12.06 0.55 2.87
CA VAL A 325 11.39 1.42 1.89
C VAL A 325 12.27 1.64 0.67
N GLU A 326 13.56 1.92 0.84
CA GLU A 326 14.50 2.09 -0.28
C GLU A 326 14.65 0.79 -1.09
N ARG A 327 14.69 -0.38 -0.42
CA ARG A 327 14.74 -1.69 -1.08
C ARG A 327 13.54 -1.88 -2.00
N VAL A 328 12.32 -1.57 -1.54
CA VAL A 328 11.10 -1.73 -2.33
C VAL A 328 11.02 -0.73 -3.48
N ILE A 329 11.42 0.53 -3.27
CA ILE A 329 11.47 1.55 -4.34
C ILE A 329 12.42 1.11 -5.45
N GLU A 330 13.57 0.54 -5.08
CA GLU A 330 14.54 0.05 -6.03
C GLU A 330 14.08 -1.23 -6.74
N SER A 331 13.56 -2.23 -6.02
CA SER A 331 13.14 -3.50 -6.61
C SER A 331 12.02 -3.33 -7.63
N LEU A 332 11.11 -2.37 -7.40
CA LEU A 332 10.01 -2.06 -8.30
C LEU A 332 10.41 -1.06 -9.41
N GLY A 333 11.64 -0.53 -9.40
CA GLY A 333 12.11 0.44 -10.38
C GLY A 333 11.37 1.78 -10.31
N LEU A 334 11.02 2.25 -9.11
CA LEU A 334 10.29 3.50 -8.86
C LEU A 334 11.20 4.70 -8.57
N GLN A 335 12.53 4.53 -8.66
CA GLN A 335 13.51 5.54 -8.25
C GLN A 335 13.36 6.89 -8.98
N GLN A 336 13.02 6.86 -10.28
CA GLN A 336 12.84 8.08 -11.08
C GLN A 336 11.58 8.87 -10.70
N VAL A 337 10.52 8.18 -10.26
CA VAL A 337 9.20 8.78 -9.99
C VAL A 337 8.89 8.94 -8.50
N ARG A 338 9.84 8.63 -7.61
CA ARG A 338 9.63 8.62 -6.16
C ARG A 338 9.15 9.97 -5.59
N GLY A 339 9.66 11.07 -6.13
CA GLY A 339 9.31 12.43 -5.72
C GLY A 339 8.09 12.99 -6.44
N SER A 340 7.58 12.28 -7.44
CA SER A 340 6.42 12.71 -8.23
C SER A 340 5.12 12.40 -7.49
N LEU A 341 4.13 13.28 -7.66
CA LEU A 341 2.76 13.04 -7.19
C LEU A 341 2.15 11.87 -7.98
N VAL A 342 1.43 11.00 -7.30
CA VAL A 342 0.74 9.87 -7.95
C VAL A 342 -0.32 10.38 -8.93
N GLY A 343 -0.99 11.48 -8.59
CA GLY A 343 -2.03 12.09 -9.41
C GLY A 343 -3.42 11.56 -9.12
N THR A 344 -4.41 12.42 -9.36
CA THR A 344 -5.84 12.11 -9.26
C THR A 344 -6.44 12.03 -10.67
N VAL A 345 -7.73 11.72 -10.79
CA VAL A 345 -8.42 11.76 -12.09
C VAL A 345 -8.38 13.18 -12.69
N GLU A 346 -8.44 14.20 -11.83
CA GLU A 346 -8.42 15.61 -12.25
C GLU A 346 -6.99 16.13 -12.52
N LYS A 347 -6.00 15.65 -11.76
CA LYS A 347 -4.60 16.08 -11.88
C LYS A 347 -3.72 14.92 -12.33
N ARG A 348 -3.23 15.01 -13.56
CA ARG A 348 -2.28 14.05 -14.13
C ARG A 348 -1.05 13.90 -13.21
N GLY A 349 -0.68 12.65 -12.93
CA GLY A 349 0.52 12.29 -12.18
C GLY A 349 1.36 11.24 -12.91
N ILE A 350 1.69 10.15 -12.21
CA ILE A 350 2.49 9.04 -12.75
C ILE A 350 1.70 8.19 -13.76
N SER A 351 2.40 7.36 -14.53
CA SER A 351 1.73 6.45 -15.49
C SER A 351 0.93 5.36 -14.78
N GLY A 352 -0.05 4.76 -15.48
CA GLY A 352 -0.87 3.66 -14.93
C GLY A 352 -0.02 2.46 -14.47
N GLY A 353 0.91 2.00 -15.30
CA GLY A 353 1.83 0.92 -14.92
C GLY A 353 2.79 1.27 -13.77
N GLN A 354 3.18 2.55 -13.62
CA GLN A 354 3.91 3.00 -12.43
C GLN A 354 3.00 2.96 -11.19
N ARG A 355 1.76 3.44 -11.30
CA ARG A 355 0.76 3.40 -10.21
C ARG A 355 0.46 1.98 -9.75
N LYS A 356 0.33 1.02 -10.68
CA LYS A 356 0.17 -0.41 -10.36
C LYS A 356 1.36 -0.97 -9.58
N ARG A 357 2.59 -0.57 -9.94
CA ARG A 357 3.79 -0.92 -9.15
C ARG A 357 3.80 -0.27 -7.77
N VAL A 358 3.37 0.99 -7.63
CA VAL A 358 3.21 1.62 -6.30
C VAL A 358 2.17 0.87 -5.46
N ASN A 359 1.07 0.45 -6.09
CA ASN A 359 -0.01 -0.34 -5.47
C ASN A 359 0.54 -1.66 -4.87
N VAL A 360 1.38 -2.38 -5.62
CA VAL A 360 2.09 -3.55 -5.11
C VAL A 360 3.08 -3.18 -4.00
N GLY A 361 3.84 -2.10 -4.18
CA GLY A 361 4.81 -1.60 -3.20
C GLY A 361 4.21 -1.30 -1.83
N LEU A 362 2.97 -0.79 -1.76
CA LEU A 362 2.25 -0.54 -0.51
C LEU A 362 2.10 -1.80 0.35
N GLU A 363 1.95 -2.97 -0.28
CA GLU A 363 1.85 -4.27 0.39
C GLU A 363 3.22 -4.97 0.56
N MET A 364 4.22 -4.68 -0.29
CA MET A 364 5.57 -5.23 -0.11
C MET A 364 6.32 -4.59 1.07
N VAL A 365 6.12 -3.28 1.30
CA VAL A 365 6.82 -2.52 2.35
C VAL A 365 6.54 -3.02 3.77
N MET A 366 5.44 -3.74 3.99
CA MET A 366 5.16 -4.34 5.31
C MET A 366 5.93 -5.65 5.56
N GLU A 367 6.81 -6.09 4.65
CA GLU A 367 7.49 -7.39 4.71
C GLU A 367 6.51 -8.54 4.97
N PRO A 368 5.60 -8.84 4.02
CA PRO A 368 4.58 -9.85 4.19
C PRO A 368 5.18 -11.27 4.15
N SER A 369 4.54 -12.20 4.84
CA SER A 369 4.81 -13.65 4.75
C SER A 369 3.98 -14.33 3.66
N LEU A 370 2.83 -13.74 3.33
CA LEU A 370 1.95 -14.14 2.26
C LEU A 370 1.51 -12.89 1.49
N LEU A 371 1.67 -12.90 0.18
CA LEU A 371 1.27 -11.82 -0.70
C LEU A 371 0.30 -12.34 -1.75
N ILE A 372 -0.92 -11.83 -1.72
CA ILE A 372 -1.99 -12.13 -2.68
C ILE A 372 -2.15 -10.94 -3.61
N LEU A 373 -2.04 -11.15 -4.92
CA LEU A 373 -2.14 -10.08 -5.92
C LEU A 373 -3.21 -10.38 -6.97
N ASP A 374 -4.17 -9.48 -7.14
CA ASP A 374 -5.19 -9.61 -8.17
C ASP A 374 -4.81 -8.80 -9.42
N GLU A 375 -4.50 -9.51 -10.50
CA GLU A 375 -4.06 -8.96 -11.80
C GLU A 375 -2.99 -7.85 -11.69
N PRO A 376 -1.82 -8.09 -11.07
CA PRO A 376 -0.81 -7.05 -10.88
C PRO A 376 -0.05 -6.69 -12.16
N THR A 377 -0.18 -7.49 -13.23
CA THR A 377 0.45 -7.25 -14.55
C THR A 377 -0.48 -6.57 -15.56
N SER A 378 -1.76 -6.35 -15.22
CA SER A 378 -2.70 -5.69 -16.14
C SER A 378 -2.33 -4.22 -16.34
N GLY A 379 -2.28 -3.79 -17.61
CA GLY A 379 -1.88 -2.43 -17.98
C GLY A 379 -0.38 -2.12 -17.86
N LEU A 380 0.48 -3.13 -17.65
CA LEU A 380 1.93 -3.01 -17.75
C LEU A 380 2.43 -3.49 -19.11
N ASP A 381 3.51 -2.88 -19.60
CA ASP A 381 4.29 -3.41 -20.71
C ASP A 381 5.06 -4.68 -20.29
N SER A 382 5.50 -5.47 -21.27
CA SER A 382 6.19 -6.74 -21.04
C SER A 382 7.46 -6.58 -20.20
N ALA A 383 8.23 -5.51 -20.41
CA ALA A 383 9.47 -5.28 -19.66
C ALA A 383 9.19 -4.90 -18.20
N SER A 384 8.23 -4.01 -17.96
CA SER A 384 7.80 -3.67 -16.59
C SER A 384 7.17 -4.86 -15.85
N SER A 385 6.41 -5.71 -16.55
CA SER A 385 5.84 -6.95 -15.97
C SER A 385 6.92 -7.94 -15.55
N GLN A 386 7.97 -8.11 -16.37
CA GLN A 386 9.12 -8.94 -16.01
C GLN A 386 9.89 -8.36 -14.81
N LEU A 387 10.06 -7.03 -14.75
CA LEU A 387 10.71 -6.38 -13.62
C LEU A 387 9.91 -6.62 -12.32
N LEU A 388 8.59 -6.49 -12.37
CA LEU A 388 7.71 -6.78 -11.24
C LEU A 388 7.83 -8.25 -10.79
N LEU A 389 7.77 -9.21 -11.71
CA LEU A 389 7.95 -10.63 -11.35
C LEU A 389 9.34 -10.93 -10.80
N ARG A 390 10.40 -10.26 -11.28
CA ARG A 390 11.75 -10.38 -10.71
C ARG A 390 11.80 -9.87 -9.26
N ALA A 391 11.09 -8.77 -8.96
CA ALA A 391 10.97 -8.26 -7.60
C ALA A 391 10.20 -9.25 -6.70
N LEU A 392 9.06 -9.76 -7.16
CA LEU A 392 8.27 -10.77 -6.44
C LEU A 392 9.07 -12.06 -6.24
N ARG A 393 9.85 -12.49 -7.23
CA ARG A 393 10.74 -13.65 -7.14
C ARG A 393 11.79 -13.50 -6.05
N ARG A 394 12.33 -12.29 -5.86
CA ARG A 394 13.25 -12.02 -4.76
C ARG A 394 12.57 -12.21 -3.40
N GLU A 395 11.37 -11.67 -3.23
CA GLU A 395 10.60 -11.86 -1.99
C GLU A 395 10.26 -13.34 -1.76
N ALA A 396 9.92 -14.09 -2.82
CA ALA A 396 9.70 -15.53 -2.71
C ALA A 396 10.97 -16.27 -2.24
N LEU A 397 12.17 -15.92 -2.72
CA LEU A 397 13.41 -16.54 -2.24
C LEU A 397 13.68 -16.27 -0.74
N GLU A 398 13.17 -15.16 -0.20
CA GLU A 398 13.20 -14.86 1.25
C GLU A 398 12.17 -15.66 2.07
N GLY A 399 11.38 -16.54 1.43
CA GLY A 399 10.40 -17.42 2.06
C GLY A 399 8.95 -16.90 2.01
N VAL A 400 8.68 -15.82 1.27
CA VAL A 400 7.32 -15.30 1.10
C VAL A 400 6.51 -16.23 0.21
N ASN A 401 5.27 -16.50 0.61
CA ASN A 401 4.29 -17.19 -0.24
C ASN A 401 3.61 -16.18 -1.16
N ILE A 402 3.71 -16.34 -2.48
CA ILE A 402 3.13 -15.40 -3.44
C ILE A 402 2.06 -16.10 -4.28
N CYS A 403 0.84 -15.58 -4.25
CA CYS A 403 -0.27 -16.03 -5.08
C CYS A 403 -0.76 -14.85 -5.91
N MET A 404 -0.83 -15.00 -7.23
CA MET A 404 -1.25 -13.92 -8.11
C MET A 404 -2.17 -14.40 -9.22
N VAL A 405 -3.21 -13.62 -9.52
CA VAL A 405 -4.04 -13.83 -10.71
C VAL A 405 -3.35 -13.17 -11.90
N VAL A 406 -3.23 -13.90 -13.01
CA VAL A 406 -2.58 -13.41 -14.22
C VAL A 406 -3.50 -13.67 -15.40
N HIS A 407 -3.74 -12.62 -16.20
CA HIS A 407 -4.53 -12.68 -17.42
C HIS A 407 -3.58 -12.68 -18.61
N GLN A 408 -3.61 -13.74 -19.44
CA GLN A 408 -2.84 -13.88 -20.70
C GLN A 408 -1.35 -13.48 -20.57
N PRO A 409 -0.53 -14.24 -19.80
CA PRO A 409 0.89 -13.94 -19.69
C PRO A 409 1.68 -14.32 -20.95
N SER A 410 2.68 -13.51 -21.27
CA SER A 410 3.69 -13.91 -22.27
C SER A 410 4.46 -15.15 -21.81
N TYR A 411 4.96 -15.93 -22.76
CA TYR A 411 5.74 -17.15 -22.50
C TYR A 411 6.92 -16.92 -21.54
N ALA A 412 7.60 -15.78 -21.66
CA ALA A 412 8.70 -15.41 -20.78
C ALA A 412 8.25 -15.22 -19.32
N LEU A 413 7.06 -14.63 -19.10
CA LEU A 413 6.48 -14.50 -17.75
C LEU A 413 6.00 -15.86 -17.24
N PHE A 414 5.41 -16.68 -18.11
CA PHE A 414 4.90 -18.00 -17.75
C PHE A 414 6.00 -18.92 -17.18
N LYS A 415 7.19 -18.93 -17.81
CA LYS A 415 8.35 -19.68 -17.29
C LYS A 415 8.86 -19.23 -15.93
N MET A 416 8.47 -18.03 -15.48
CA MET A 416 8.85 -17.51 -14.18
C MET A 416 7.92 -17.96 -13.06
N PHE A 417 6.87 -18.76 -13.31
CA PHE A 417 6.01 -19.30 -12.26
C PHE A 417 6.49 -20.68 -11.78
N ASP A 418 6.31 -20.97 -10.50
CA ASP A 418 6.66 -22.30 -9.96
C ASP A 418 5.47 -23.23 -9.98
N ASP A 419 4.31 -22.71 -9.59
CA ASP A 419 3.04 -23.44 -9.52
C ASP A 419 1.96 -22.70 -10.31
N LEU A 420 1.02 -23.46 -10.86
CA LEU A 420 -0.10 -22.99 -11.65
C LEU A 420 -1.39 -23.58 -11.09
N VAL A 421 -2.39 -22.71 -10.88
CA VAL A 421 -3.79 -23.06 -10.63
C VAL A 421 -4.58 -22.65 -11.85
N LEU A 422 -5.16 -23.61 -12.56
CA LEU A 422 -5.99 -23.37 -13.74
C LEU A 422 -7.46 -23.62 -13.39
N LEU A 423 -8.29 -22.59 -13.52
CA LEU A 423 -9.72 -22.63 -13.23
C LEU A 423 -10.53 -22.57 -14.52
N ALA A 424 -11.59 -23.35 -14.61
CA ALA A 424 -12.59 -23.30 -15.69
C ALA A 424 -13.81 -22.45 -15.29
N LYS A 425 -14.70 -22.18 -16.26
CA LYS A 425 -16.02 -21.58 -16.00
C LYS A 425 -16.77 -22.37 -14.93
N GLY A 426 -17.46 -21.68 -14.03
CA GLY A 426 -18.11 -22.30 -12.87
C GLY A 426 -17.19 -22.53 -11.66
N GLY A 427 -15.92 -22.12 -11.75
CA GLY A 427 -14.99 -22.14 -10.62
C GLY A 427 -14.53 -23.55 -10.24
N LEU A 428 -14.32 -24.37 -11.25
CA LEU A 428 -13.82 -25.74 -11.15
C LEU A 428 -12.32 -25.77 -11.45
N THR A 429 -11.56 -26.60 -10.75
CA THR A 429 -10.11 -26.75 -10.99
C THR A 429 -9.85 -27.74 -12.12
N VAL A 430 -9.02 -27.35 -13.09
CA VAL A 430 -8.58 -28.20 -14.21
C VAL A 430 -7.15 -28.68 -14.01
N TYR A 431 -6.32 -27.85 -13.38
CA TYR A 431 -4.95 -28.20 -13.05
C TYR A 431 -4.51 -27.45 -11.81
N HIS A 432 -3.79 -28.13 -10.92
CA HIS A 432 -3.09 -27.51 -9.82
C HIS A 432 -1.78 -28.24 -9.56
N GLY A 433 -0.65 -27.58 -9.82
CA GLY A 433 0.66 -28.20 -9.69
C GLY A 433 1.79 -27.34 -10.24
N SER A 434 2.94 -27.97 -10.50
CA SER A 434 4.13 -27.29 -11.01
C SER A 434 3.90 -26.76 -12.43
N ALA A 435 4.19 -25.48 -12.68
CA ALA A 435 4.02 -24.86 -13.99
C ALA A 435 4.81 -25.57 -15.12
N LYS A 436 5.92 -26.26 -14.78
CA LYS A 436 6.71 -27.05 -15.75
C LYS A 436 6.03 -28.35 -16.20
N LYS A 437 5.14 -28.92 -15.38
CA LYS A 437 4.48 -30.21 -15.63
C LYS A 437 3.10 -30.08 -16.28
N VAL A 438 2.66 -28.85 -16.55
CA VAL A 438 1.34 -28.61 -17.12
C VAL A 438 1.25 -29.13 -18.55
N GLU A 439 2.31 -28.93 -19.35
CA GLU A 439 2.37 -29.41 -20.73
C GLU A 439 2.35 -30.94 -20.78
N GLU A 440 3.08 -31.61 -19.88
CA GLU A 440 3.06 -33.08 -19.72
C GLU A 440 1.66 -33.61 -19.35
N TYR A 441 0.95 -32.90 -18.45
CA TYR A 441 -0.41 -33.28 -18.05
C TYR A 441 -1.40 -33.18 -19.20
N PHE A 442 -1.41 -32.05 -19.93
CA PHE A 442 -2.28 -31.89 -21.08
C PHE A 442 -1.92 -32.85 -22.23
N ALA A 443 -0.63 -33.12 -22.45
CA ALA A 443 -0.19 -34.12 -23.41
C ALA A 443 -0.68 -35.54 -23.04
N GLY A 444 -0.71 -35.88 -21.76
CA GLY A 444 -1.30 -37.13 -21.26
C GLY A 444 -2.80 -37.26 -21.49
N LEU A 445 -3.52 -36.14 -21.64
CA LEU A 445 -4.93 -36.10 -22.02
C LEU A 445 -5.15 -36.09 -23.55
N GLY A 446 -4.09 -36.19 -24.35
CA GLY A 446 -4.15 -36.10 -25.82
C GLY A 446 -4.16 -34.66 -26.36
N ILE A 447 -3.97 -33.65 -25.50
CA ILE A 447 -3.95 -32.24 -25.88
C ILE A 447 -2.49 -31.80 -26.01
N LYS A 448 -2.00 -31.72 -27.25
CA LYS A 448 -0.66 -31.20 -27.54
C LYS A 448 -0.73 -29.72 -27.90
N VAL A 449 0.14 -28.93 -27.28
CA VAL A 449 0.29 -27.51 -27.63
C VAL A 449 0.99 -27.43 -28.99
N PRO A 450 0.43 -26.74 -30.00
CA PRO A 450 1.08 -26.58 -31.30
C PRO A 450 2.39 -25.80 -31.21
N ASP A 451 3.32 -26.11 -32.12
CA ASP A 451 4.58 -25.37 -32.22
C ASP A 451 4.30 -23.88 -32.53
N ARG A 452 5.01 -22.99 -31.83
CA ARG A 452 4.91 -21.52 -31.95
C ARG A 452 3.63 -20.89 -31.38
N VAL A 453 2.79 -21.65 -30.66
CA VAL A 453 1.69 -21.10 -29.87
C VAL A 453 2.13 -20.92 -28.42
N ASN A 454 1.69 -19.85 -27.77
CA ASN A 454 1.96 -19.62 -26.35
C ASN A 454 1.11 -20.59 -25.51
N PRO A 455 1.70 -21.50 -24.70
CA PRO A 455 0.96 -22.52 -23.98
C PRO A 455 -0.16 -21.98 -23.05
N PRO A 456 0.05 -20.90 -22.26
CA PRO A 456 -1.00 -20.31 -21.44
C PRO A 456 -2.22 -19.85 -22.23
N ASP A 457 -2.00 -19.26 -23.41
CA ASP A 457 -3.10 -18.78 -24.26
C ASP A 457 -3.87 -19.97 -24.81
N HIS A 458 -3.15 -21.01 -25.28
CA HIS A 458 -3.77 -22.25 -25.74
C HIS A 458 -4.62 -22.94 -24.65
N PHE A 459 -4.12 -23.00 -23.41
CA PHE A 459 -4.90 -23.56 -22.29
C PHE A 459 -6.17 -22.76 -22.00
N ILE A 460 -6.12 -21.43 -22.13
CA ILE A 460 -7.31 -20.59 -21.94
C ILE A 460 -8.30 -20.81 -23.10
N ASP A 461 -7.84 -20.85 -24.34
CA ASP A 461 -8.69 -21.04 -25.52
C ASP A 461 -9.44 -22.38 -25.50
N ILE A 462 -8.78 -23.45 -25.02
CA ILE A 462 -9.40 -24.76 -24.78
C ILE A 462 -10.52 -24.64 -23.74
N LEU A 463 -10.29 -23.93 -22.64
CA LEU A 463 -11.29 -23.74 -21.58
C LEU A 463 -12.44 -22.83 -21.97
N GLU A 464 -12.26 -21.98 -22.97
CA GLU A 464 -13.34 -21.16 -23.54
C GLU A 464 -14.16 -21.91 -24.59
N GLY A 465 -13.64 -23.04 -25.09
CA GLY A 465 -14.27 -23.83 -26.16
C GLY A 465 -14.02 -23.27 -27.56
N MET A 466 -13.04 -22.37 -27.72
CA MET A 466 -12.73 -21.74 -29.01
C MET A 466 -11.90 -22.64 -29.93
N VAL A 467 -11.08 -23.51 -29.34
CA VAL A 467 -10.30 -24.51 -30.08
C VAL A 467 -11.03 -25.84 -29.98
N ALA A 468 -11.57 -26.31 -31.11
CA ALA A 468 -12.01 -27.69 -31.22
C ALA A 468 -10.79 -28.59 -31.08
N THR A 469 -10.70 -29.35 -29.98
CA THR A 469 -9.69 -30.40 -29.83
C THR A 469 -9.84 -31.35 -31.01
N GLU A 470 -8.74 -31.78 -31.62
CA GLU A 470 -8.78 -32.66 -32.80
C GLU A 470 -9.73 -33.83 -32.54
N ARG A 471 -10.60 -34.12 -33.53
CA ARG A 471 -11.69 -35.13 -33.48
C ARG A 471 -11.25 -36.53 -33.02
N SER A 472 -9.95 -36.79 -32.92
CA SER A 472 -9.32 -38.02 -32.44
C SER A 472 -9.25 -38.15 -30.90
N SER A 473 -9.46 -37.07 -30.13
CA SER A 473 -9.24 -37.07 -28.67
C SER A 473 -10.52 -37.09 -27.81
N GLY A 474 -11.70 -36.81 -28.38
CA GLY A 474 -13.00 -36.97 -27.70
C GLY A 474 -13.18 -36.16 -26.39
N VAL A 475 -12.27 -35.25 -26.04
CA VAL A 475 -12.30 -34.53 -24.75
C VAL A 475 -13.07 -33.22 -24.89
N SER A 476 -14.25 -33.14 -24.29
CA SER A 476 -14.97 -31.87 -24.15
C SER A 476 -14.32 -30.99 -23.07
N TYR A 477 -14.34 -29.66 -23.25
CA TYR A 477 -13.84 -28.70 -22.27
C TYR A 477 -14.57 -28.80 -20.91
N GLU A 478 -15.81 -29.30 -20.91
CA GLU A 478 -16.64 -29.52 -19.72
C GLU A 478 -16.20 -30.75 -18.90
N GLU A 479 -15.48 -31.68 -19.53
CA GLU A 479 -15.00 -32.91 -18.88
C GLU A 479 -13.65 -32.71 -18.19
N LEU A 480 -12.85 -31.72 -18.62
CA LEU A 480 -11.52 -31.46 -18.08
C LEU A 480 -11.48 -31.29 -16.56
N PRO A 481 -12.42 -30.56 -15.90
CA PRO A 481 -12.42 -30.47 -14.46
C PRO A 481 -12.77 -31.80 -13.78
N VAL A 482 -13.69 -32.58 -14.36
CA VAL A 482 -14.07 -33.90 -13.81
C VAL A 482 -12.89 -34.88 -13.88
N ARG A 483 -12.16 -34.89 -15.00
CA ARG A 483 -10.95 -35.71 -15.15
C ARG A 483 -9.85 -35.32 -14.16
N TRP A 484 -9.69 -34.03 -13.87
CA TRP A 484 -8.77 -33.58 -12.82
C TRP A 484 -9.16 -34.10 -11.42
N MET A 485 -10.46 -34.11 -11.11
CA MET A 485 -10.96 -34.65 -9.84
C MET A 485 -10.70 -36.15 -9.74
N LEU A 486 -11.00 -36.92 -10.80
CA LEU A 486 -10.76 -38.36 -10.85
C LEU A 486 -9.27 -38.71 -10.77
N HIS A 487 -8.41 -38.00 -11.52
CA HIS A 487 -6.96 -38.21 -11.52
C HIS A 487 -6.34 -38.09 -10.11
N ASN A 488 -6.88 -37.21 -9.26
CA ASN A 488 -6.40 -37.00 -7.89
C ASN A 488 -7.24 -37.72 -6.82
N GLY A 489 -8.26 -38.48 -7.19
CA GLY A 489 -9.16 -39.17 -6.26
C GLY A 489 -10.06 -38.26 -5.42
N TYR A 490 -10.42 -37.07 -5.93
CA TYR A 490 -11.35 -36.15 -5.26
C TYR A 490 -12.82 -36.52 -5.50
N SER A 491 -13.69 -36.20 -4.53
CA SER A 491 -15.12 -36.51 -4.62
C SER A 491 -15.83 -35.66 -5.68
N VAL A 492 -16.35 -36.29 -6.73
CA VAL A 492 -17.11 -35.60 -7.79
C VAL A 492 -18.54 -35.27 -7.30
N PRO A 493 -18.97 -33.99 -7.41
CA PRO A 493 -20.34 -33.57 -7.08
C PRO A 493 -21.41 -34.36 -7.85
N PRO A 494 -22.58 -34.64 -7.24
CA PRO A 494 -23.59 -35.53 -7.80
C PRO A 494 -24.18 -35.03 -9.13
N ASP A 495 -24.20 -33.73 -9.37
CA ASP A 495 -24.64 -33.09 -10.61
C ASP A 495 -23.67 -33.30 -11.78
N MET A 496 -22.38 -33.49 -11.50
CA MET A 496 -21.35 -33.76 -12.52
C MET A 496 -21.10 -35.27 -12.72
N ARG A 497 -21.73 -36.13 -11.92
CA ARG A 497 -21.57 -37.59 -12.04
C ARG A 497 -22.12 -38.12 -13.36
N GLN A 498 -23.16 -37.54 -13.94
CA GLN A 498 -23.69 -37.98 -15.25
C GLN A 498 -22.63 -37.86 -16.37
N ASN A 499 -21.80 -36.82 -16.32
CA ASN A 499 -20.65 -36.67 -17.22
C ASN A 499 -19.53 -37.67 -16.89
N ALA A 500 -19.31 -37.97 -15.60
CA ALA A 500 -18.36 -39.00 -15.16
C ALA A 500 -18.79 -40.42 -15.56
N THR A 501 -20.09 -40.74 -15.52
CA THR A 501 -20.64 -42.04 -15.93
C THR A 501 -20.53 -42.21 -17.46
N ARG A 502 -20.75 -41.14 -18.25
CA ARG A 502 -20.41 -41.13 -19.68
C ARG A 502 -18.93 -41.46 -19.91
N LEU A 503 -18.02 -40.89 -19.12
CA LEU A 503 -16.57 -41.14 -19.16
C LEU A 503 -16.18 -42.58 -18.81
N GLU A 504 -16.86 -43.23 -17.87
CA GLU A 504 -16.66 -44.66 -17.57
C GLU A 504 -17.18 -45.55 -18.70
N LEU A 505 -18.29 -45.17 -19.36
CA LEU A 505 -18.85 -45.87 -20.52
C LEU A 505 -17.98 -45.80 -21.78
N PHE A 506 -17.16 -44.75 -21.96
CA PHE A 506 -16.20 -44.67 -23.09
C PHE A 506 -15.03 -45.67 -23.00
N SER A 507 -14.93 -46.45 -21.91
CA SER A 507 -13.98 -47.57 -21.81
C SER A 507 -14.54 -48.92 -22.27
N THR A 508 -15.81 -48.98 -22.67
CA THR A 508 -16.48 -50.21 -23.12
C THR A 508 -17.49 -49.92 -24.24
N ASP A 509 -17.05 -50.15 -25.48
CA ASP A 509 -17.77 -50.44 -26.73
C ASP A 509 -19.00 -49.62 -27.22
N GLU A 510 -19.09 -49.62 -28.55
CA GLU A 510 -20.02 -48.92 -29.44
C GLU A 510 -21.51 -49.30 -29.29
N ASN A 511 -22.34 -48.38 -29.80
CA ASN A 511 -23.76 -48.48 -30.17
C ASN A 511 -24.81 -48.48 -29.05
N LEU A 512 -25.58 -47.38 -28.98
CA LEU A 512 -27.04 -47.42 -29.20
C LEU A 512 -27.62 -46.00 -29.33
N ASN A 513 -28.36 -45.79 -30.43
CA ASN A 513 -29.25 -44.65 -30.64
C ASN A 513 -30.37 -44.65 -29.59
N TYR A 514 -30.77 -43.48 -29.06
CA TYR A 514 -32.18 -43.17 -28.80
C TYR A 514 -32.46 -41.66 -28.77
N GLU A 515 -33.48 -41.33 -29.56
CA GLU A 515 -34.33 -40.17 -29.74
C GLU A 515 -34.29 -38.97 -28.77
N THR A 516 -34.31 -37.81 -29.42
CA THR A 516 -34.87 -36.52 -29.04
C THR A 516 -36.23 -36.58 -28.34
N ASN A 517 -36.37 -35.85 -27.22
CA ASN A 517 -37.56 -35.07 -26.88
C ASN A 517 -37.20 -33.94 -25.87
N PRO A 518 -37.50 -32.66 -26.18
CA PRO A 518 -37.37 -31.57 -25.21
C PRO A 518 -38.73 -31.34 -24.54
N SER A 519 -38.82 -31.49 -23.22
CA SER A 519 -39.95 -30.90 -22.49
C SER A 519 -39.60 -30.57 -21.04
N ASN A 520 -40.07 -29.38 -20.64
CA ASN A 520 -40.23 -28.86 -19.28
C ASN A 520 -39.03 -28.17 -18.63
N ALA A 521 -38.57 -27.07 -19.25
CA ALA A 521 -38.12 -25.90 -18.49
C ALA A 521 -39.33 -24.96 -18.33
N GLY A 522 -40.08 -25.13 -17.24
CA GLY A 522 -41.08 -24.15 -16.84
C GLY A 522 -40.37 -22.83 -16.54
N THR A 523 -40.60 -21.84 -17.40
CA THR A 523 -40.37 -20.42 -17.13
C THR A 523 -41.27 -20.01 -15.97
N ALA A 524 -40.79 -20.20 -14.73
CA ALA A 524 -41.34 -19.49 -13.60
C ALA A 524 -40.99 -18.01 -13.79
N GLU A 525 -41.97 -17.21 -14.18
CA GLU A 525 -41.88 -15.76 -14.14
C GLU A 525 -41.56 -15.34 -12.70
N GLN A 526 -40.27 -15.08 -12.43
CA GLN A 526 -39.82 -14.49 -11.18
C GLN A 526 -40.32 -13.04 -11.16
N SER A 527 -41.34 -12.80 -10.35
CA SER A 527 -41.88 -11.45 -10.11
C SER A 527 -40.76 -10.48 -9.72
N PHE A 528 -40.71 -9.33 -10.38
CA PHE A 528 -39.78 -8.23 -10.10
C PHE A 528 -39.75 -7.82 -8.62
N ALA A 529 -40.88 -7.88 -7.92
CA ALA A 529 -40.95 -7.59 -6.48
C ALA A 529 -40.26 -8.68 -5.63
N GLY A 530 -40.30 -9.94 -6.09
CA GLY A 530 -39.58 -11.06 -5.49
C GLY A 530 -38.06 -10.95 -5.69
N GLU A 531 -37.61 -10.55 -6.88
CA GLU A 531 -36.20 -10.26 -7.14
C GLU A 531 -35.69 -9.09 -6.30
N LEU A 532 -36.45 -8.00 -6.23
CA LEU A 532 -36.10 -6.81 -5.43
C LEU A 532 -36.02 -7.16 -3.93
N TRP A 533 -36.92 -8.02 -3.43
CA TRP A 533 -36.88 -8.44 -2.04
C TRP A 533 -35.75 -9.42 -1.74
N GLN A 534 -35.41 -10.30 -2.68
CA GLN A 534 -34.21 -11.14 -2.61
C GLN A 534 -32.92 -10.32 -2.65
N ASP A 535 -32.86 -9.26 -3.47
CA ASP A 535 -31.72 -8.36 -3.56
C ASP A 535 -31.55 -7.52 -2.28
N VAL A 536 -32.64 -7.03 -1.68
CA VAL A 536 -32.57 -6.31 -0.40
C VAL A 536 -32.20 -7.26 0.74
N LYS A 537 -32.78 -8.47 0.79
CA LYS A 537 -32.39 -9.50 1.76
C LYS A 537 -30.92 -9.87 1.61
N GLY A 538 -30.44 -10.08 0.39
CA GLY A 538 -29.03 -10.31 0.08
C GLY A 538 -28.15 -9.14 0.51
N THR A 539 -28.59 -7.90 0.33
CA THR A 539 -27.86 -6.70 0.79
C THR A 539 -27.78 -6.62 2.32
N VAL A 540 -28.87 -6.92 3.02
CA VAL A 540 -28.93 -6.93 4.50
C VAL A 540 -28.09 -8.07 5.08
N GLU A 541 -28.11 -9.25 4.48
CA GLU A 541 -27.27 -10.39 4.89
C GLU A 541 -25.79 -10.14 4.63
N LEU A 542 -25.46 -9.58 3.47
CA LEU A 542 -24.10 -9.12 3.15
C LEU A 542 -23.62 -8.09 4.17
N HIS A 543 -24.51 -7.21 4.62
CA HIS A 543 -24.25 -6.25 5.68
C HIS A 543 -24.00 -6.94 7.04
N ARG A 544 -24.83 -7.92 7.40
CA ARG A 544 -24.68 -8.70 8.63
C ARG A 544 -23.37 -9.49 8.67
N ASP A 545 -22.96 -10.08 7.55
CA ASP A 545 -21.68 -10.80 7.45
C ASP A 545 -20.48 -9.86 7.56
N LYS A 546 -20.54 -8.66 6.96
CA LYS A 546 -19.52 -7.62 7.15
C LYS A 546 -19.39 -7.23 8.61
N ILE A 547 -20.51 -7.00 9.30
CA ILE A 547 -20.52 -6.68 10.72
C ILE A 547 -19.91 -7.84 11.52
N ARG A 548 -20.30 -9.09 11.24
CA ARG A 548 -19.75 -10.27 11.91
C ARG A 548 -18.24 -10.43 11.71
N LEU A 549 -17.75 -10.31 10.48
CA LEU A 549 -16.31 -10.40 10.18
C LEU A 549 -15.50 -9.28 10.85
N ASN A 550 -16.06 -8.08 10.96
CA ASN A 550 -15.41 -6.94 11.62
C ASN A 550 -15.43 -7.04 13.15
N PHE A 551 -16.50 -7.59 13.74
CA PHE A 551 -16.65 -7.76 15.19
C PHE A 551 -15.96 -9.03 15.73
N LEU A 552 -15.78 -10.06 14.90
CA LEU A 552 -14.99 -11.24 15.26
C LEU A 552 -13.51 -10.86 15.28
N LYS A 553 -13.10 -10.25 16.39
CA LYS A 553 -11.71 -9.93 16.73
C LYS A 553 -10.95 -11.24 16.92
N SER A 554 -10.51 -11.85 15.83
CA SER A 554 -9.63 -13.03 15.90
C SER A 554 -8.37 -12.65 16.67
N LYS A 555 -7.99 -13.48 17.64
CA LYS A 555 -6.73 -13.30 18.36
C LYS A 555 -5.59 -13.26 17.34
N ASP A 556 -4.75 -12.25 17.45
CA ASP A 556 -3.62 -12.06 16.55
C ASP A 556 -2.55 -13.11 16.85
N LEU A 557 -2.23 -13.93 15.85
CA LEU A 557 -1.25 -15.03 15.93
C LEU A 557 0.03 -14.72 15.15
N SER A 558 0.15 -13.50 14.62
CA SER A 558 1.29 -13.08 13.80
C SER A 558 2.54 -12.72 14.60
N ASN A 559 2.45 -12.66 15.94
CA ASN A 559 3.49 -12.20 16.87
C ASN A 559 4.11 -10.82 16.52
N ARG A 560 3.54 -10.08 15.55
CA ARG A 560 4.05 -8.78 15.11
C ARG A 560 3.40 -7.64 15.89
N ARG A 561 4.22 -6.89 16.63
CA ARG A 561 3.80 -5.66 17.30
C ARG A 561 3.83 -4.49 16.32
N THR A 562 2.66 -4.12 15.80
CA THR A 562 2.48 -2.89 15.01
C THR A 562 2.44 -1.66 15.92
N PRO A 563 2.78 -0.46 15.41
CA PRO A 563 2.67 0.80 16.15
C PRO A 563 1.32 0.96 16.83
N GLY A 564 1.32 1.49 18.05
CA GLY A 564 0.12 1.73 18.84
C GLY A 564 -0.78 2.83 18.26
N LEU A 565 -2.00 2.95 18.79
CA LEU A 565 -3.01 3.91 18.33
C LEU A 565 -2.50 5.35 18.25
N PHE A 566 -1.75 5.80 19.26
CA PHE A 566 -1.23 7.17 19.32
C PHE A 566 -0.14 7.44 18.26
N GLN A 567 0.73 6.47 18.02
CA GLN A 567 1.76 6.59 16.98
C GLN A 567 1.12 6.61 15.59
N GLN A 568 0.15 5.71 15.35
CA GLN A 568 -0.63 5.72 14.10
C GLN A 568 -1.37 7.05 13.92
N TYR A 569 -2.03 7.56 14.96
CA TYR A 569 -2.70 8.87 14.94
C TYR A 569 -1.73 9.98 14.50
N ARG A 570 -0.51 10.03 15.05
CA ARG A 570 0.50 11.02 14.65
C ARG A 570 0.88 10.89 13.17
N TYR A 571 1.00 9.68 12.65
CA TYR A 571 1.31 9.45 11.23
C TYR A 571 0.14 9.83 10.32
N PHE A 572 -1.10 9.48 10.70
CA PHE A 572 -2.30 9.92 9.98
C PHE A 572 -2.44 11.44 10.00
N LEU A 573 -2.19 12.08 11.14
CA LEU A 573 -2.24 13.54 11.27
C LEU A 573 -1.23 14.22 10.34
N GLY A 574 0.02 13.72 10.31
CA GLY A 574 1.03 14.23 9.38
C GLY A 574 0.64 14.04 7.90
N ARG A 575 0.00 12.93 7.55
CA ARG A 575 -0.47 12.65 6.19
C ARG A 575 -1.62 13.56 5.78
N VAL A 576 -2.69 13.60 6.58
CA VAL A 576 -3.88 14.39 6.30
C VAL A 576 -3.53 15.88 6.29
N GLY A 577 -2.61 16.31 7.15
CA GLY A 577 -2.11 17.69 7.16
C GLY A 577 -1.47 18.06 5.83
N LYS A 578 -0.61 17.19 5.28
CA LYS A 578 -0.03 17.38 3.94
C LYS A 578 -1.08 17.39 2.82
N GLN A 579 -2.07 16.51 2.89
CA GLN A 579 -3.17 16.48 1.91
C GLN A 579 -3.93 17.81 1.93
N ARG A 580 -4.29 18.32 3.12
CA ARG A 580 -4.96 19.61 3.26
C ARG A 580 -4.13 20.79 2.77
N LEU A 581 -2.83 20.82 3.06
CA LEU A 581 -1.95 21.88 2.55
C LEU A 581 -1.88 21.88 1.02
N ARG A 582 -1.87 20.70 0.38
CA ARG A 582 -1.90 20.58 -1.09
C ARG A 582 -3.27 20.90 -1.70
N GLU A 583 -4.33 20.82 -0.91
CA GLU A 583 -5.69 21.23 -1.25
C GLU A 583 -6.01 22.69 -0.83
N ALA A 584 -5.01 23.48 -0.43
CA ALA A 584 -5.21 24.83 0.08
C ALA A 584 -5.99 25.74 -0.89
N ARG A 585 -5.88 25.53 -2.21
CA ARG A 585 -6.68 26.26 -3.21
C ARG A 585 -8.18 26.06 -3.01
N ILE A 586 -8.63 24.84 -2.76
CA ILE A 586 -10.03 24.52 -2.54
C ILE A 586 -10.51 25.18 -1.24
N GLN A 587 -9.68 25.14 -0.19
CA GLN A 587 -9.99 25.81 1.09
C GLN A 587 -10.07 27.34 0.94
N ALA A 588 -9.19 27.95 0.14
CA ALA A 588 -9.23 29.38 -0.14
C ALA A 588 -10.52 29.80 -0.85
N VAL A 589 -11.01 28.99 -1.80
CA VAL A 589 -12.30 29.22 -2.45
C VAL A 589 -13.44 29.13 -1.44
N ASP A 590 -13.44 28.14 -0.55
CA ASP A 590 -14.45 28.02 0.51
C ASP A 590 -14.46 29.24 1.44
N TYR A 591 -13.28 29.76 1.82
CA TYR A 591 -13.18 30.98 2.62
C TYR A 591 -13.66 32.22 1.88
N LEU A 592 -13.36 32.33 0.58
CA LEU A 592 -13.82 33.43 -0.26
C LEU A 592 -15.34 33.44 -0.39
N ILE A 593 -15.95 32.27 -0.63
CA ILE A 593 -17.41 32.13 -0.71
C ILE A 593 -18.06 32.51 0.62
N LEU A 594 -17.47 32.09 1.75
CA LEU A 594 -18.00 32.41 3.08
C LEU A 594 -17.88 33.91 3.40
N LEU A 595 -16.80 34.56 2.95
CA LEU A 595 -16.59 36.00 3.06
C LEU A 595 -17.63 36.78 2.22
N LEU A 596 -17.87 36.36 0.98
CA LEU A 596 -18.92 36.90 0.11
C LEU A 596 -20.31 36.73 0.73
N ALA A 597 -20.62 35.54 1.26
CA ALA A 597 -21.89 35.29 1.93
C ALA A 597 -22.09 36.19 3.16
N GLY A 598 -21.03 36.42 3.94
CA GLY A 598 -21.04 37.37 5.06
C GLY A 598 -21.30 38.81 4.63
N ALA A 599 -20.73 39.24 3.50
CA ALA A 599 -20.96 40.58 2.94
C ALA A 599 -22.39 40.75 2.40
N CYS A 600 -22.88 39.78 1.61
CA CYS A 600 -24.23 39.82 1.04
C CYS A 600 -25.30 39.81 2.13
N LEU A 601 -25.21 38.88 3.09
CA LEU A 601 -26.17 38.79 4.19
C LEU A 601 -26.03 39.95 5.16
N GLY A 602 -24.81 40.47 5.37
CA GLY A 602 -24.59 41.65 6.20
C GLY A 602 -25.25 42.90 5.61
N SER A 603 -25.25 43.05 4.28
CA SER A 603 -25.92 44.17 3.60
C SER A 603 -27.46 44.02 3.58
N LEU A 604 -27.95 42.78 3.47
CA LEU A 604 -29.40 42.48 3.42
C LEU A 604 -30.06 42.43 4.80
N ALA A 605 -29.30 42.12 5.85
CA ALA A 605 -29.83 41.97 7.20
C ALA A 605 -30.06 43.34 7.85
N ASN A 606 -31.25 43.90 7.69
CA ASN A 606 -31.70 44.99 8.54
C ASN A 606 -31.89 44.46 9.97
N VAL A 607 -30.90 44.67 10.84
CA VAL A 607 -30.98 44.37 12.27
C VAL A 607 -31.94 45.39 12.90
N SER A 608 -33.24 45.10 12.86
CA SER A 608 -34.24 45.95 13.50
C SER A 608 -34.19 45.77 15.02
N ASP A 609 -34.15 46.90 15.73
CA ASP A 609 -34.08 46.92 17.21
C ASP A 609 -35.30 46.26 17.87
N GLN A 610 -36.43 46.13 17.16
CA GLN A 610 -37.67 45.52 17.68
C GLN A 610 -37.61 43.98 17.76
N THR A 611 -36.84 43.32 16.88
CA THR A 611 -36.76 41.85 16.82
C THR A 611 -35.37 41.32 17.20
N PHE A 612 -34.51 42.19 17.73
CA PHE A 612 -33.11 41.87 18.09
C PHE A 612 -32.31 41.23 16.95
N GLY A 613 -32.70 41.49 15.70
CA GLY A 613 -32.09 40.94 14.50
C GLY A 613 -32.38 39.45 14.24
N ALA A 614 -33.39 38.84 14.88
CA ALA A 614 -33.68 37.41 14.78
C ALA A 614 -33.76 36.91 13.32
N VAL A 615 -34.42 37.66 12.42
CA VAL A 615 -34.51 37.31 10.99
C VAL A 615 -33.13 37.28 10.33
N GLY A 616 -32.27 38.27 10.60
CA GLY A 616 -30.88 38.28 10.13
C GLY A 616 -30.11 37.04 10.60
N TYR A 617 -30.21 36.70 11.88
CA TYR A 617 -29.55 35.50 12.43
C TYR A 617 -30.08 34.20 11.83
N THR A 618 -31.38 34.09 11.52
CA THR A 618 -31.91 32.90 10.83
C THR A 618 -31.25 32.68 9.47
N TYR A 619 -31.06 33.74 8.67
CA TYR A 619 -30.34 33.63 7.40
C TYR A 619 -28.87 33.30 7.60
N THR A 620 -28.22 33.86 8.63
CA THR A 620 -26.84 33.49 8.97
C THR A 620 -26.70 32.00 9.30
N ILE A 621 -27.63 31.45 10.10
CA ILE A 621 -27.65 30.03 10.48
C ILE A 621 -27.80 29.15 9.24
N ILE A 622 -28.71 29.48 8.33
CA ILE A 622 -28.91 28.70 7.09
C ILE A 622 -27.66 28.75 6.21
N ALA A 623 -27.14 29.94 5.92
CA ALA A 623 -26.02 30.11 5.00
C ALA A 623 -24.72 29.50 5.53
N VAL A 624 -24.37 29.79 6.78
CA VAL A 624 -23.18 29.20 7.42
C VAL A 624 -23.33 27.69 7.53
N SER A 625 -24.51 27.18 7.89
CA SER A 625 -24.75 25.73 7.95
C SER A 625 -24.53 25.08 6.58
N LEU A 626 -25.16 25.60 5.52
CA LEU A 626 -25.08 25.02 4.18
C LEU A 626 -23.64 25.01 3.66
N LEU A 627 -22.96 26.16 3.71
CA LEU A 627 -21.58 26.29 3.21
C LEU A 627 -20.61 25.41 4.01
N CYS A 628 -20.76 25.35 5.33
CA CYS A 628 -19.90 24.53 6.17
C CYS A 628 -20.14 23.03 5.96
N LYS A 629 -21.39 22.56 5.76
CA LYS A 629 -21.66 21.14 5.49
C LYS A 629 -21.07 20.70 4.16
N ILE A 630 -21.25 21.47 3.07
CA ILE A 630 -20.71 21.11 1.74
C ILE A 630 -19.18 20.98 1.79
N ALA A 631 -18.51 21.86 2.52
CA ALA A 631 -17.07 21.78 2.73
C ALA A 631 -16.65 20.58 3.60
N ALA A 632 -17.40 20.27 4.67
CA ALA A 632 -17.12 19.15 5.56
C ALA A 632 -17.42 17.78 4.94
N LEU A 633 -18.37 17.71 4.02
CA LEU A 633 -18.78 16.48 3.33
C LEU A 633 -17.64 15.90 2.48
N ARG A 634 -16.90 16.80 1.80
CA ARG A 634 -15.71 16.45 1.01
C ARG A 634 -14.62 15.79 1.84
N SER A 635 -14.59 15.99 3.17
CA SER A 635 -13.61 15.35 4.05
C SER A 635 -13.72 13.84 3.97
N PHE A 636 -14.87 13.23 4.26
CA PHE A 636 -14.97 11.76 4.34
C PHE A 636 -15.43 11.08 3.05
N SER A 637 -16.14 11.78 2.15
CA SER A 637 -16.72 11.16 0.95
C SER A 637 -15.66 10.68 -0.06
N LEU A 638 -14.58 11.43 -0.26
CA LEU A 638 -13.57 11.15 -1.29
C LEU A 638 -12.62 10.00 -0.92
N ASP A 639 -12.33 9.82 0.36
CA ASP A 639 -11.32 8.87 0.85
C ASP A 639 -11.93 7.54 1.32
N ARG A 640 -13.21 7.26 1.02
CA ARG A 640 -13.89 6.05 1.50
C ARG A 640 -13.15 4.79 1.06
N LEU A 641 -12.82 4.69 -0.22
CA LEU A 641 -12.11 3.52 -0.78
C LEU A 641 -10.74 3.32 -0.13
N HIS A 642 -10.00 4.40 0.11
CA HIS A 642 -8.69 4.35 0.78
C HIS A 642 -8.81 3.91 2.23
N TYR A 643 -9.77 4.45 2.98
CA TYR A 643 -10.02 4.04 4.37
C TYR A 643 -10.30 2.53 4.46
N TRP A 644 -11.12 2.01 3.54
CA TRP A 644 -11.50 0.62 3.53
C TRP A 644 -10.34 -0.31 3.27
N ARG A 645 -9.50 0.06 2.30
CA ARG A 645 -8.27 -0.67 2.02
C ARG A 645 -7.35 -0.66 3.24
N GLU A 646 -7.09 0.51 3.83
CA GLU A 646 -6.19 0.67 4.98
C GLU A 646 -6.69 -0.08 6.22
N SER A 647 -8.00 -0.03 6.49
CA SER A 647 -8.64 -0.79 7.57
C SER A 647 -8.58 -2.30 7.30
N ALA A 648 -8.79 -2.75 6.05
CA ALA A 648 -8.63 -4.14 5.65
C ALA A 648 -7.17 -4.64 5.72
N SER A 649 -6.19 -3.74 5.68
CA SER A 649 -4.77 -4.04 5.89
C SER A 649 -4.33 -4.01 7.36
N GLY A 650 -5.24 -3.68 8.29
CA GLY A 650 -5.01 -3.78 9.74
C GLY A 650 -4.64 -2.45 10.42
N MET A 651 -4.80 -1.31 9.73
CA MET A 651 -4.63 0.01 10.33
C MET A 651 -5.83 0.38 11.21
N SER A 652 -5.62 1.22 12.22
CA SER A 652 -6.68 1.62 13.15
C SER A 652 -7.66 2.62 12.54
N SER A 653 -8.94 2.25 12.53
CA SER A 653 -10.04 3.14 12.12
C SER A 653 -10.21 4.36 13.05
N LEU A 654 -9.97 4.19 14.35
CA LEU A 654 -10.08 5.28 15.33
C LEU A 654 -8.98 6.31 15.14
N ALA A 655 -7.74 5.87 14.89
CA ALA A 655 -6.63 6.76 14.60
C ALA A 655 -6.88 7.58 13.32
N TYR A 656 -7.45 6.95 12.28
CA TYR A 656 -7.86 7.63 11.05
C TYR A 656 -8.93 8.70 11.30
N PHE A 657 -10.01 8.35 12.00
CA PHE A 657 -11.12 9.26 12.27
C PHE A 657 -10.67 10.47 13.09
N LEU A 658 -9.96 10.24 14.21
CA LEU A 658 -9.45 11.32 15.06
C LEU A 658 -8.46 12.23 14.31
N ALA A 659 -7.55 11.67 13.52
CA ALA A 659 -6.58 12.48 12.78
C ALA A 659 -7.28 13.42 11.79
N LYS A 660 -8.31 12.93 11.10
CA LYS A 660 -9.07 13.75 10.15
C LYS A 660 -9.90 14.81 10.86
N ASP A 661 -10.57 14.44 11.94
CA ASP A 661 -11.37 15.35 12.75
C ASP A 661 -10.51 16.47 13.34
N THR A 662 -9.34 16.17 13.92
CA THR A 662 -8.44 17.20 14.48
C THR A 662 -7.92 18.21 13.45
N ILE A 663 -7.72 17.82 12.19
CA ILE A 663 -7.33 18.78 11.15
C ILE A 663 -8.52 19.61 10.69
N ASP A 664 -9.71 19.01 10.62
CA ASP A 664 -10.92 19.74 10.29
C ASP A 664 -11.33 20.73 11.40
N HIS A 665 -10.93 20.50 12.66
CA HIS A 665 -11.12 21.47 13.74
C HIS A 665 -10.41 22.81 13.46
N PHE A 666 -9.26 22.81 12.79
CA PHE A 666 -8.58 24.05 12.38
C PHE A 666 -9.47 24.88 11.46
N ASN A 667 -10.10 24.24 10.47
CA ASN A 667 -11.04 24.89 9.57
C ASN A 667 -12.34 25.30 10.30
N THR A 668 -12.78 24.49 11.28
CA THR A 668 -13.96 24.78 12.12
C THR A 668 -13.76 26.04 12.96
N LEU A 669 -12.52 26.33 13.39
CA LEU A 669 -12.18 27.54 14.14
C LEU A 669 -12.09 28.78 13.24
N ILE A 670 -11.56 28.65 12.01
CA ILE A 670 -11.32 29.77 11.10
C ILE A 670 -12.58 30.21 10.37
N LYS A 671 -13.42 29.28 9.91
CA LYS A 671 -14.65 29.61 9.14
C LYS A 671 -15.54 30.62 9.87
N PRO A 672 -15.85 30.47 11.16
CA PRO A 672 -16.62 31.47 11.90
C PRO A 672 -16.00 32.85 11.89
N VAL A 673 -14.68 32.95 12.08
CA VAL A 673 -13.96 34.25 12.07
C VAL A 673 -14.11 34.93 10.71
N VAL A 674 -13.92 34.18 9.62
CA VAL A 674 -14.02 34.72 8.25
C VAL A 674 -15.42 35.26 7.97
N TYR A 675 -16.46 34.49 8.28
CA TYR A 675 -17.85 34.92 8.10
C TYR A 675 -18.16 36.17 8.94
N LEU A 676 -17.85 36.11 10.24
CA LEU A 676 -18.21 37.14 11.20
C LEU A 676 -17.50 38.47 10.89
N SER A 677 -16.28 38.41 10.34
CA SER A 677 -15.49 39.60 10.00
C SER A 677 -16.15 40.53 8.98
N MET A 678 -16.90 39.96 8.01
CA MET A 678 -17.68 40.71 7.03
C MET A 678 -19.08 40.99 7.52
N PHE A 679 -19.73 40.05 8.18
CA PHE A 679 -21.08 40.26 8.70
C PHE A 679 -21.14 41.45 9.67
N TYR A 680 -20.22 41.52 10.65
CA TYR A 680 -20.13 42.63 11.60
C TYR A 680 -19.81 43.97 10.94
N PHE A 681 -19.08 43.96 9.82
CA PHE A 681 -18.73 45.19 9.12
C PHE A 681 -19.96 45.91 8.56
N PHE A 682 -20.95 45.16 8.07
CA PHE A 682 -22.15 45.74 7.47
C PHE A 682 -23.31 45.91 8.45
N THR A 683 -23.49 44.99 9.40
CA THR A 683 -24.65 45.04 10.33
C THR A 683 -24.39 45.77 11.64
N ASN A 684 -23.12 45.88 12.07
CA ASN A 684 -22.71 46.44 13.37
C ASN A 684 -23.65 46.07 14.54
N PRO A 685 -23.85 44.77 14.84
CA PRO A 685 -24.74 44.34 15.92
C PRO A 685 -24.20 44.80 17.28
N ARG A 686 -25.11 45.06 18.24
CA ARG A 686 -24.74 45.50 19.60
C ARG A 686 -24.09 44.42 20.46
N SER A 687 -24.21 43.14 20.10
CA SER A 687 -23.52 42.02 20.76
C SER A 687 -22.02 42.06 20.53
N SER A 688 -21.27 41.56 21.52
CA SER A 688 -19.82 41.49 21.39
C SER A 688 -19.42 40.47 20.31
N PHE A 689 -18.33 40.76 19.60
CA PHE A 689 -17.79 39.83 18.60
C PHE A 689 -17.46 38.45 19.18
N ALA A 690 -17.04 38.40 20.46
CA ALA A 690 -16.70 37.17 21.15
C ALA A 690 -17.93 36.27 21.38
N ASP A 691 -19.06 36.86 21.82
CA ASP A 691 -20.27 36.08 22.12
C ASP A 691 -20.83 35.45 20.84
N ASN A 692 -20.92 36.22 19.75
CA ASN A 692 -21.35 35.71 18.45
C ASN A 692 -20.36 34.72 17.85
N TYR A 693 -19.05 34.90 18.07
CA TYR A 693 -18.04 33.93 17.65
C TYR A 693 -18.22 32.59 18.36
N ILE A 694 -18.46 32.57 19.66
CA ILE A 694 -18.68 31.34 20.44
C ILE A 694 -19.91 30.59 19.92
N VAL A 695 -21.04 31.28 19.73
CA VAL A 695 -22.27 30.65 19.20
C VAL A 695 -22.02 30.08 17.80
N LEU A 696 -21.37 30.83 16.91
CA LEU A 696 -21.12 30.40 15.53
C LEU A 696 -20.07 29.28 15.46
N LEU A 697 -19.10 29.25 16.37
CA LEU A 697 -18.16 28.14 16.54
C LEU A 697 -18.87 26.85 16.94
N CYS A 698 -19.74 26.90 17.95
CA CYS A 698 -20.54 25.75 18.39
C CYS A 698 -21.50 25.27 17.28
N LEU A 699 -22.11 26.21 16.54
CA LEU A 699 -22.94 25.89 15.38
C LEU A 699 -22.14 25.16 14.29
N VAL A 700 -21.00 25.69 13.86
CA VAL A 700 -20.16 25.07 12.82
C VAL A 700 -19.64 23.71 13.30
N TYR A 701 -19.29 23.57 14.58
CA TYR A 701 -18.90 22.29 15.18
C TYR A 701 -20.02 21.24 15.13
N CYS A 702 -21.27 21.61 15.44
CA CYS A 702 -22.43 20.73 15.33
C CYS A 702 -22.69 20.32 13.87
N VAL A 703 -22.71 21.31 12.98
CA VAL A 703 -23.00 21.16 11.55
C VAL A 703 -21.99 20.24 10.86
N THR A 704 -20.70 20.37 11.17
CA THR A 704 -19.63 19.53 10.63
C THR A 704 -19.77 18.07 11.07
N GLY A 705 -20.14 17.82 12.33
CA GLY A 705 -20.41 16.46 12.83
C GLY A 705 -21.57 15.77 12.10
N ILE A 706 -22.66 16.50 11.86
CA ILE A 706 -23.80 16.00 11.06
C ILE A 706 -23.38 15.72 9.62
N ALA A 707 -22.57 16.60 9.02
CA ALA A 707 -22.07 16.40 7.66
C ALA A 707 -21.21 15.13 7.53
N TYR A 708 -20.42 14.79 8.55
CA TYR A 708 -19.66 13.53 8.57
C TYR A 708 -20.56 12.31 8.58
N ALA A 709 -21.62 12.32 9.41
CA ALA A 709 -22.59 11.24 9.45
C ALA A 709 -23.26 11.04 8.08
N LEU A 710 -23.67 12.13 7.42
CA LEU A 710 -24.26 12.09 6.07
C LEU A 710 -23.26 11.59 5.01
N ALA A 711 -22.01 12.06 5.06
CA ALA A 711 -20.95 11.68 4.12
C ALA A 711 -20.60 10.20 4.18
N ILE A 712 -20.75 9.57 5.35
CA ILE A 712 -20.46 8.14 5.55
C ILE A 712 -21.68 7.28 5.18
N PHE A 713 -22.89 7.76 5.47
CA PHE A 713 -24.12 6.99 5.27
C PHE A 713 -24.59 6.96 3.81
N PHE A 714 -24.50 8.10 3.11
CA PHE A 714 -24.97 8.25 1.74
C PHE A 714 -23.82 8.27 0.73
N GLU A 715 -24.13 7.91 -0.51
CA GLU A 715 -23.23 8.18 -1.64
C GLU A 715 -23.08 9.68 -1.88
N GLN A 716 -21.97 10.09 -2.50
CA GLN A 716 -21.57 11.50 -2.60
C GLN A 716 -22.67 12.43 -3.13
N GLY A 717 -23.42 12.00 -4.16
CA GLY A 717 -24.52 12.81 -4.73
C GLY A 717 -25.69 13.00 -3.76
N ALA A 718 -26.19 11.92 -3.17
CA ALA A 718 -27.27 11.97 -2.18
C ALA A 718 -26.86 12.68 -0.88
N ALA A 719 -25.60 12.54 -0.48
CA ALA A 719 -25.03 13.21 0.68
C ALA A 719 -25.02 14.74 0.46
N GLN A 720 -24.68 15.22 -0.74
CA GLN A 720 -24.72 16.66 -1.07
C GLN A 720 -26.14 17.23 -1.03
N LEU A 721 -27.12 16.54 -1.62
CA LEU A 721 -28.52 16.97 -1.61
C LEU A 721 -29.08 17.03 -0.18
N SER A 722 -28.85 15.98 0.63
CA SER A 722 -29.28 15.95 2.03
C SER A 722 -28.60 17.01 2.88
N SER A 723 -27.32 17.32 2.61
CA SER A 723 -26.57 18.40 3.26
C SER A 723 -27.17 19.79 3.00
N VAL A 724 -27.75 20.03 1.82
CA VAL A 724 -28.40 21.30 1.47
C VAL A 724 -29.82 21.39 2.03
N LEU A 725 -30.60 20.30 1.93
CA LEU A 725 -31.99 20.27 2.36
C LEU A 725 -32.12 20.34 3.89
N LEU A 726 -31.26 19.62 4.63
CA LEU A 726 -31.39 19.46 6.08
C LEU A 726 -31.31 20.78 6.86
N PRO A 727 -30.36 21.70 6.62
CA PRO A 727 -30.36 23.03 7.26
C PRO A 727 -31.65 23.82 7.04
N VAL A 728 -32.18 23.82 5.81
CA VAL A 728 -33.36 24.61 5.45
C VAL A 728 -34.60 24.07 6.16
N VAL A 729 -34.82 22.75 6.09
CA VAL A 729 -35.95 22.08 6.74
C VAL A 729 -35.88 22.23 8.26
N MET A 730 -34.71 22.00 8.86
CA MET A 730 -34.53 22.13 10.32
C MET A 730 -34.72 23.57 10.81
N THR A 731 -34.35 24.57 9.99
CA THR A 731 -34.58 25.99 10.35
C THR A 731 -36.05 26.37 10.23
N LEU A 732 -36.75 25.85 9.21
CA LEU A 732 -38.20 26.06 9.04
C LEU A 732 -39.01 25.43 10.18
N ILE A 733 -38.61 24.24 10.64
CA ILE A 733 -39.21 23.60 11.82
C ILE A 733 -38.92 24.44 13.08
N ALA A 734 -37.73 25.02 13.18
CA ALA A 734 -37.34 25.84 14.34
C ALA A 734 -38.09 27.19 14.42
N THR A 735 -38.47 27.80 13.29
CA THR A 735 -39.13 29.10 13.25
C THR A 735 -40.66 29.06 13.27
N ARG A 736 -41.28 27.89 13.02
CA ARG A 736 -42.75 27.75 13.07
C ARG A 736 -43.28 27.66 14.52
N PRO A 737 -44.46 28.27 14.81
CA PRO A 737 -45.14 28.07 16.08
C PRO A 737 -45.50 26.59 16.29
N GLN A 738 -45.33 26.11 17.52
CA GLN A 738 -45.37 24.67 17.85
C GLN A 738 -46.74 24.25 18.37
N ASP A 739 -47.66 23.97 17.45
CA ASP A 739 -49.05 23.64 17.79
C ASP A 739 -49.23 22.16 18.21
N SER A 740 -48.29 21.26 17.87
CA SER A 740 -48.36 19.83 18.22
C SER A 740 -47.22 19.37 19.14
N GLU A 741 -47.51 18.42 20.04
CA GLU A 741 -46.52 17.84 20.97
C GLU A 741 -45.35 17.17 20.23
N PHE A 742 -45.62 16.53 19.08
CA PHE A 742 -44.58 15.94 18.24
C PHE A 742 -43.63 17.01 17.67
N LEU A 743 -44.15 18.15 17.20
CA LEU A 743 -43.33 19.25 16.71
C LEU A 743 -42.50 19.88 17.84
N LYS A 744 -43.01 19.93 19.07
CA LYS A 744 -42.25 20.39 20.25
C LYS A 744 -41.06 19.49 20.54
N ILE A 745 -41.25 18.17 20.52
CA ILE A 745 -40.18 17.18 20.74
C ILE A 745 -39.15 17.30 19.62
N LEU A 746 -39.59 17.33 18.35
CA LEU A 746 -38.70 17.42 17.20
C LEU A 746 -37.88 18.72 17.21
N ALA A 747 -38.51 19.85 17.54
CA ALA A 747 -37.84 21.14 17.64
C ALA A 747 -36.77 21.20 18.74
N LYS A 748 -36.88 20.40 19.82
CA LYS A 748 -35.81 20.27 20.84
C LYS A 748 -34.56 19.57 20.30
N PHE A 749 -34.70 18.69 19.31
CA PHE A 749 -33.57 18.05 18.62
C PHE A 749 -32.98 18.91 17.48
N CYS A 750 -33.66 19.98 17.07
CA CYS A 750 -33.20 20.87 16.00
C CYS A 750 -32.11 21.83 16.49
N TYR A 751 -30.88 21.66 16.00
CA TYR A 751 -29.76 22.57 16.31
C TYR A 751 -30.00 24.05 15.90
N PRO A 752 -30.77 24.41 14.83
CA PRO A 752 -31.01 25.81 14.50
C PRO A 752 -31.79 26.59 15.57
N ARG A 753 -32.65 25.91 16.33
CA ARG A 753 -33.43 26.52 17.43
C ARG A 753 -32.50 27.05 18.52
N TRP A 754 -31.65 26.17 19.05
CA TRP A 754 -30.69 26.51 20.11
C TRP A 754 -29.66 27.55 19.65
N ALA A 755 -29.25 27.52 18.38
CA ALA A 755 -28.37 28.54 17.82
C ALA A 755 -29.05 29.90 17.72
N LEU A 756 -30.31 29.96 17.24
CA LEU A 756 -31.08 31.20 17.13
C LEU A 756 -31.33 31.82 18.51
N GLU A 757 -31.73 31.00 19.48
CA GLU A 757 -31.94 31.41 20.86
C GLU A 757 -30.66 32.01 21.47
N ALA A 758 -29.51 31.36 21.28
CA ALA A 758 -28.23 31.88 21.75
C ALA A 758 -27.82 33.21 21.09
N PHE A 759 -28.04 33.39 19.78
CA PHE A 759 -27.77 34.66 19.09
C PHE A 759 -28.68 35.80 19.59
N VAL A 760 -29.97 35.51 19.78
CA VAL A 760 -30.95 36.49 20.26
C VAL A 760 -30.65 36.89 21.70
N ILE A 761 -30.33 35.93 22.59
CA ILE A 761 -29.97 36.21 23.99
C ILE A 761 -28.70 37.05 24.08
N ALA A 762 -27.64 36.71 23.31
CA ALA A 762 -26.39 37.45 23.30
C ALA A 762 -26.56 38.92 22.87
N ASN A 763 -27.49 39.19 21.95
CA ASN A 763 -27.89 40.56 21.61
C ASN A 763 -28.74 41.19 22.70
N ALA A 764 -29.76 40.49 23.20
CA ALA A 764 -30.76 41.01 24.13
C ALA A 764 -30.15 41.47 25.46
N GLU A 765 -29.11 40.79 25.97
CA GLU A 765 -28.43 41.16 27.21
C GLU A 765 -27.86 42.59 27.18
N ARG A 766 -27.39 43.05 26.01
CA ARG A 766 -26.81 44.38 25.82
C ARG A 766 -27.84 45.51 25.74
N TYR A 767 -29.13 45.20 25.61
CA TYR A 767 -30.20 46.19 25.68
C TYR A 767 -30.56 46.48 27.15
N SER A 768 -30.22 47.69 27.60
CA SER A 768 -30.52 48.23 28.93
C SER A 768 -31.35 49.52 28.84
N GLY A 769 -31.95 49.94 29.96
CA GLY A 769 -32.73 51.19 30.04
C GLY A 769 -34.12 51.10 29.40
N VAL A 770 -34.48 52.07 28.54
CA VAL A 770 -35.81 52.21 27.93
C VAL A 770 -36.22 50.97 27.11
N TRP A 771 -35.25 50.21 26.61
CA TRP A 771 -35.47 48.99 25.83
C TRP A 771 -35.77 47.74 26.67
N LEU A 772 -35.79 47.83 28.01
CA LEU A 772 -36.02 46.70 28.91
C LEU A 772 -37.42 46.10 28.74
N ILE A 773 -38.44 46.94 28.56
CA ILE A 773 -39.83 46.50 28.37
C ILE A 773 -39.99 45.80 27.02
N THR A 774 -39.41 46.37 25.96
CA THR A 774 -39.37 45.76 24.63
C THR A 774 -38.61 44.43 24.63
N ARG A 775 -37.52 44.35 25.41
CA ARG A 775 -36.74 43.13 25.64
C ARG A 775 -37.56 42.03 26.29
N CYS A 776 -38.16 42.31 27.45
CA CYS A 776 -38.98 41.33 28.15
C CYS A 776 -40.19 40.92 27.31
N GLY A 777 -40.83 41.86 26.62
CA GLY A 777 -41.99 41.57 25.76
C GLY A 777 -41.65 40.71 24.53
N SER A 778 -40.50 40.94 23.89
CA SER A 778 -40.06 40.15 22.73
C SER A 778 -39.56 38.76 23.15
N LEU A 779 -38.80 38.66 24.25
CA LEU A 779 -38.36 37.38 24.82
C LEU A 779 -39.53 36.52 25.31
N LEU A 780 -40.57 37.13 25.89
CA LEU A 780 -41.79 36.43 26.29
C LEU A 780 -42.54 35.86 25.06
N LYS A 781 -42.62 36.64 23.96
CA LYS A 781 -43.24 36.19 22.70
C LYS A 781 -42.49 35.03 22.05
N SER A 782 -41.16 34.99 22.17
CA SER A 782 -40.34 33.90 21.64
C SER A 782 -40.16 32.72 22.61
N GLY A 783 -40.51 32.90 23.89
CA GLY A 783 -40.34 31.90 24.94
C GLY A 783 -38.88 31.64 25.33
N TYR A 784 -38.00 32.65 25.21
CA TYR A 784 -36.57 32.54 25.50
C TYR A 784 -36.22 33.12 26.88
N ASN A 785 -35.38 32.42 27.64
CA ASN A 785 -34.88 32.91 28.93
C ASN A 785 -33.44 33.42 28.80
N LEU A 786 -33.13 34.52 29.48
CA LEU A 786 -31.78 35.10 29.48
C LEU A 786 -30.73 34.19 30.15
N HIS A 787 -31.14 33.37 31.11
CA HIS A 787 -30.23 32.47 31.84
C HIS A 787 -29.82 31.22 31.04
N ASP A 788 -30.50 30.95 29.92
CA ASP A 788 -30.30 29.70 29.16
C ASP A 788 -29.15 29.78 28.14
N TRP A 789 -28.42 30.91 28.05
CA TRP A 789 -27.32 31.07 27.08
C TRP A 789 -26.25 29.97 27.19
N ASN A 790 -25.79 29.66 28.41
CA ASN A 790 -24.84 28.57 28.66
C ASN A 790 -25.43 27.20 28.30
N LEU A 791 -26.72 26.99 28.57
CA LEU A 791 -27.42 25.76 28.25
C LEU A 791 -27.49 25.55 26.73
N CYS A 792 -27.80 26.59 25.95
CA CYS A 792 -27.81 26.51 24.49
C CYS A 792 -26.44 26.07 23.93
N ILE A 793 -25.34 26.61 24.46
CA ILE A 793 -23.98 26.26 24.04
C ILE A 793 -23.65 24.80 24.37
N ILE A 794 -23.99 24.36 25.59
CA ILE A 794 -23.78 22.97 26.02
C ILE A 794 -24.57 22.00 25.14
N ILE A 795 -25.83 22.31 24.80
CA ILE A 795 -26.64 21.46 23.92
C ILE A 795 -26.06 21.41 22.50
N LEU A 796 -25.66 22.55 21.92
CA LEU A 796 -25.05 22.58 20.58
C LEU A 796 -23.76 21.76 20.51
N THR A 797 -22.89 21.89 21.51
CA THR A 797 -21.65 21.11 21.59
C THR A 797 -21.93 19.63 21.80
N PHE A 798 -22.91 19.28 22.64
CA PHE A 798 -23.35 17.90 22.85
C PHE A 798 -23.85 17.25 21.55
N ILE A 799 -24.72 17.92 20.78
CA ILE A 799 -25.19 17.43 19.47
C ILE A 799 -24.00 17.21 18.52
N GLY A 800 -22.99 18.10 18.55
CA GLY A 800 -21.75 17.94 17.78
C GLY A 800 -20.91 16.73 18.17
N ILE A 801 -20.85 16.37 19.46
CA ILE A 801 -20.15 15.17 19.95
C ILE A 801 -20.94 13.91 19.58
N VAL A 802 -22.25 13.89 19.84
CA VAL A 802 -23.10 12.73 19.51
C VAL A 802 -23.09 12.45 18.02
N SER A 803 -23.20 13.47 17.15
CA SER A 803 -23.14 13.28 15.70
C SER A 803 -21.80 12.73 15.21
N ARG A 804 -20.67 13.10 15.83
CA ARG A 804 -19.35 12.50 15.55
C ARG A 804 -19.23 11.06 16.03
N ALA A 805 -19.75 10.76 17.22
CA ALA A 805 -19.78 9.40 17.74
C ALA A 805 -20.64 8.48 16.83
N VAL A 806 -21.78 8.98 16.37
CA VAL A 806 -22.63 8.32 15.37
C VAL A 806 -21.86 8.16 14.05
N ALA A 807 -21.18 9.18 13.56
CA ALA A 807 -20.36 9.10 12.34
C ALA A 807 -19.27 8.03 12.45
N PHE A 808 -18.55 7.97 13.57
CA PHE A 808 -17.53 6.95 13.83
C PHE A 808 -18.14 5.54 13.90
N PHE A 809 -19.23 5.38 14.66
CA PHE A 809 -19.93 4.10 14.73
C PHE A 809 -20.38 3.66 13.34
N CYS A 810 -20.96 4.56 12.56
CA CYS A 810 -21.38 4.30 11.19
C CYS A 810 -20.19 3.95 10.28
N MET A 811 -19.03 4.56 10.45
CA MET A 811 -17.83 4.22 9.67
C MET A 811 -17.33 2.79 9.94
N VAL A 812 -17.50 2.31 11.17
CA VAL A 812 -17.09 0.96 11.57
C VAL A 812 -18.15 -0.08 11.16
N THR A 813 -19.43 0.25 11.26
CA THR A 813 -20.54 -0.67 10.95
C THR A 813 -20.94 -0.68 9.48
N PHE A 814 -21.13 0.50 8.88
CA PHE A 814 -21.58 0.65 7.50
C PHE A 814 -20.40 0.64 6.52
N GLN A 815 -19.83 -0.54 6.34
CA GLN A 815 -19.07 -0.82 5.14
C GLN A 815 -20.04 -1.06 3.95
N LYS A 816 -20.63 -0.01 3.37
CA LYS A 816 -21.30 -0.07 2.04
C LYS A 816 -20.31 0.16 0.89
N LYS A 817 -20.14 -0.83 -0.01
CA LYS A 817 -19.13 -0.77 -1.06
C LYS A 817 -19.59 0.24 -2.10
#